data_AF-A0A151LGQ3-F1
#
_entry.id   AF-A0A151LGQ3-F1
#
_cell.length_a   1.000
_cell.length_b   1.000
_cell.length_c   1.000
_cell.angle_alpha   90.00
_cell.angle_beta   90.00
_cell.angle_gamma   90.00
#
_symmetry.space_group_name_H-M   'P 1'
#
loop_
_entity.id
_entity.type
_entity.pdbx_description
1 polymer ?
#
loop_
_entity_poly.entity_id
_entity_poly.type
_entity_poly.pdbx_seq_one_letter_code
_entity_poly.pdbx_strand_id
1 'polypeptide(L)'
;MTMLPLHEDSSTIRKKYKKNNKFFGGETSVKNFLERYSFTNKKDKKKNEKGTKLNILKYMKLYMNKPVKHRITFNVIVFILFLVIIYIFYHKIENVKTVCLISLTLYSLYFLLFSLYMLSTILNDEYGEYSTLKKYDMNNNIYINDNELNLINNKNDVQQINNSQNNNVHYVHQMTNDHNFQKKVINKEHEKLKYDNQNTSNEYERNYINLMETKNTNNDNKGDMKNEIATNEDYETFSFDSIGIPIKEGSEGFFTVQYNSIFKISLVFTLLILFLYIIRGEDTKLPQADNQTADMMNNNNSISNGTIIISSYAYGIITAISFLLGALCSSIAGYNGIYVAVRANVKVAKAATYSYNKALITCFRSGAVSAIVNVALAILGICSLLLLVNILYPTLAFSKYPLLIVGYGFGASLVAMLYQLAGGIYTKAADIGADLVGKVEKHIPEDDPRNPAVIADLVGDNVGDCAGQCADLFESICAEIIASMILGGNLSENGIISEQTASYFVLFPLFVHSMDLLISTIGIYLVSVKNNNEPFSTLNLESNTKIVDKKDKSYFNNLNSSMHVEESAMRPLNNNKEESDLLYANYDYDVTPEQLENPLKAMLKAYFFTCSLGVIGFSFLCKLLFSLDNAKYAWIYFSFCGFIGMACSYLFVILTRYYTDYSYPKVKKIAHASLSGPATNIIAGLYVGLESTFFPIIVISTSLLLSYYLGLKSNITGDHNIINGLYGTSVATMGMLSTAVFILSMSNFGPIADNAGGIVEMCKQPKYVRAITDKLDAVGNVTKANTKGFSVGSAALACFLLFSAFLSEVSVHSKMPFSTVDIAIPEVFIGGILGSVVVFLFAGWSLDAVGKTAEEVLKEVRRQFNEHPGILTYKEKPDYHTCVAIISKRALIETIKPGLLGVFSPIIVGLIFKQLGILQNNQLLGAQAMASFIMFSTSTGILMALFLNNAGGAWDNAKKYIESGYYGGKNSQAHVSSVIGDTVGDPCKDTAGPSIHVLIKLISTITMVITPLIASTTTKSVYS
;
A
#
# COMPACT_ATOMS: atom_id res chain seq x y z
N MET A 1 15.99 -33.41 34.00
CA MET A 1 16.90 -33.94 35.04
C MET A 1 18.18 -34.32 34.31
N THR A 2 19.35 -33.74 34.54
CA THR A 2 20.04 -33.25 35.75
C THR A 2 20.84 -31.97 35.43
N MET A 3 20.83 -31.01 36.35
CA MET A 3 21.68 -29.81 36.33
C MET A 3 23.14 -30.14 36.66
N LEU A 4 24.10 -29.40 36.06
CA LEU A 4 25.39 -28.93 36.63
C LEU A 4 26.18 -28.14 35.53
N PRO A 5 27.17 -27.27 35.87
CA PRO A 5 26.98 -25.82 35.90
C PRO A 5 27.84 -25.02 34.91
N LEU A 6 27.50 -23.73 34.81
CA LEU A 6 28.18 -22.63 34.13
C LEU A 6 29.66 -22.48 34.55
N HIS A 7 30.56 -22.50 33.57
CA HIS A 7 31.70 -21.58 33.42
C HIS A 7 32.44 -21.94 32.11
N GLU A 8 32.17 -21.22 31.02
CA GLU A 8 33.08 -21.18 29.87
C GLU A 8 33.49 -19.74 29.58
N ASP A 9 34.80 -19.51 29.64
CA ASP A 9 35.47 -18.23 29.46
C ASP A 9 35.16 -17.56 28.11
N SER A 10 34.91 -16.25 28.18
CA SER A 10 34.61 -15.34 27.06
C SER A 10 35.70 -15.27 25.98
N SER A 11 36.88 -15.83 26.23
CA SER A 11 37.99 -15.87 25.27
C SER A 11 37.88 -17.02 24.24
N THR A 12 37.18 -18.10 24.59
CA THR A 12 37.06 -19.31 23.75
C THR A 12 35.97 -19.16 22.68
N ILE A 13 34.91 -18.39 22.98
CA ILE A 13 33.83 -18.04 22.04
C ILE A 13 34.36 -17.14 20.92
N ARG A 14 35.27 -16.21 21.21
CA ARG A 14 35.90 -15.32 20.20
C ARG A 14 36.75 -16.08 19.17
N LYS A 15 37.38 -17.20 19.56
CA LYS A 15 38.17 -18.03 18.63
C LYS A 15 37.32 -18.95 17.76
N LYS A 16 36.15 -19.40 18.25
CA LYS A 16 35.18 -20.17 17.43
C LYS A 16 34.42 -19.27 16.44
N TYR A 17 34.08 -18.03 16.82
CA TYR A 17 33.45 -17.05 15.91
C TYR A 17 34.34 -16.61 14.74
N LYS A 18 35.68 -16.57 14.93
CA LYS A 18 36.60 -16.20 13.85
C LYS A 18 36.88 -17.31 12.83
N LYS A 19 36.58 -18.58 13.14
CA LYS A 19 36.89 -19.70 12.24
C LYS A 19 35.78 -20.02 11.24
N ASN A 20 34.52 -19.68 11.55
CA ASN A 20 33.38 -19.87 10.65
C ASN A 20 33.15 -18.71 9.65
N ASN A 21 33.82 -17.57 9.83
CA ASN A 21 33.72 -16.41 8.93
C ASN A 21 34.66 -16.47 7.70
N LYS A 22 35.38 -17.58 7.49
CA LYS A 22 36.33 -17.70 6.36
C LYS A 22 35.73 -18.23 5.06
N PHE A 23 34.45 -18.60 5.03
CA PHE A 23 33.80 -19.16 3.83
C PHE A 23 32.88 -18.20 3.06
N PHE A 24 32.58 -17.01 3.59
CA PHE A 24 31.82 -15.99 2.87
C PHE A 24 32.39 -14.60 3.18
N GLY A 25 32.89 -13.91 2.15
CA GLY A 25 33.50 -12.58 2.23
C GLY A 25 32.52 -11.46 2.59
N GLY A 26 32.04 -11.46 3.84
CA GLY A 26 31.06 -10.49 4.35
C GLY A 26 31.64 -9.18 4.89
N GLU A 27 32.94 -9.11 5.21
CA GLU A 27 33.55 -7.88 5.76
C GLU A 27 33.94 -6.86 4.67
N THR A 28 34.22 -7.29 3.44
CA THR A 28 34.72 -6.40 2.38
C THR A 28 33.61 -5.56 1.72
N SER A 29 32.34 -6.01 1.74
CA SER A 29 31.24 -5.25 1.12
C SER A 29 30.72 -4.11 1.99
N VAL A 30 30.74 -4.28 3.32
CA VAL A 30 30.28 -3.24 4.27
C VAL A 30 31.37 -2.20 4.47
N LYS A 31 32.65 -2.60 4.49
CA LYS A 31 33.76 -1.64 4.61
C LYS A 31 33.90 -0.75 3.36
N ASN A 32 33.67 -1.30 2.17
CA ASN A 32 33.60 -0.52 0.92
C ASN A 32 32.38 0.40 0.83
N PHE A 33 31.30 0.08 1.56
CA PHE A 33 30.15 0.97 1.75
C PHE A 33 30.49 2.13 2.69
N LEU A 34 31.26 1.87 3.76
CA LEU A 34 31.66 2.85 4.77
C LEU A 34 32.72 3.86 4.28
N GLU A 35 33.70 3.43 3.48
CA GLU A 35 34.74 4.34 2.97
C GLU A 35 34.27 5.27 1.82
N ARG A 36 33.16 4.95 1.14
CA ARG A 36 32.62 5.80 0.05
C ARG A 36 31.76 6.97 0.52
N TYR A 37 31.38 7.04 1.79
CA TYR A 37 30.39 8.02 2.30
C TYR A 37 30.89 8.95 3.42
N SER A 38 32.20 8.99 3.70
CA SER A 38 32.79 10.07 4.48
C SER A 38 32.86 11.36 3.63
N PHE A 39 31.82 12.20 3.70
CA PHE A 39 31.77 13.47 2.98
C PHE A 39 32.58 14.57 3.68
N THR A 40 33.80 14.82 3.20
CA THR A 40 34.42 16.15 3.22
C THR A 40 35.25 16.35 1.95
N ASN A 41 34.61 16.66 0.81
CA ASN A 41 35.20 17.56 -0.18
C ASN A 41 34.23 17.98 -1.30
N LYS A 42 34.11 19.30 -1.52
CA LYS A 42 33.25 19.95 -2.52
C LYS A 42 33.60 19.61 -3.99
N LYS A 43 34.67 18.86 -4.27
CA LYS A 43 35.13 18.55 -5.64
C LYS A 43 34.51 17.29 -6.26
N ASP A 44 33.94 16.36 -5.48
CA ASP A 44 33.37 15.11 -6.03
C ASP A 44 31.89 15.22 -6.46
N LYS A 45 31.19 16.30 -6.11
CA LYS A 45 29.82 16.56 -6.59
C LYS A 45 29.71 16.68 -8.12
N LYS A 46 30.80 17.08 -8.81
CA LYS A 46 30.81 17.19 -10.29
C LYS A 46 31.20 15.90 -11.02
N LYS A 47 31.74 14.89 -10.34
CA LYS A 47 32.15 13.61 -10.98
C LYS A 47 31.11 12.50 -10.86
N ASN A 48 30.23 12.54 -9.84
CA ASN A 48 29.18 11.54 -9.63
C ASN A 48 27.89 11.73 -10.48
N GLU A 49 27.81 12.76 -11.34
CA GLU A 49 26.70 12.91 -12.30
C GLU A 49 26.87 12.10 -13.60
N LYS A 50 27.99 11.40 -13.78
CA LYS A 50 28.26 10.55 -14.96
C LYS A 50 28.15 9.04 -14.71
N GLY A 51 27.35 8.63 -13.72
CA GLY A 51 26.87 7.25 -13.64
C GLY A 51 25.65 7.08 -14.53
N THR A 52 25.67 6.09 -15.42
CA THR A 52 24.56 5.64 -16.29
C THR A 52 23.29 5.34 -15.48
N LYS A 53 22.57 6.38 -15.06
CA LYS A 53 21.20 6.24 -14.55
C LYS A 53 20.33 5.82 -15.73
N LEU A 54 19.69 4.65 -15.61
CA LEU A 54 18.75 4.08 -16.57
C LEU A 54 17.96 5.19 -17.28
N ASN A 55 18.06 5.26 -18.61
CA ASN A 55 17.41 6.28 -19.44
C ASN A 55 15.90 6.43 -19.13
N ILE A 56 15.24 5.36 -18.68
CA ILE A 56 13.82 5.34 -18.30
C ILE A 56 13.49 6.34 -17.18
N LEU A 57 14.31 6.43 -16.12
CA LEU A 57 14.09 7.38 -15.02
C LEU A 57 14.21 8.84 -15.49
N LYS A 58 15.06 9.10 -16.48
CA LYS A 58 15.18 10.41 -17.12
C LYS A 58 13.91 10.75 -17.91
N TYR A 59 13.36 9.80 -18.67
CA TYR A 59 12.11 9.99 -19.40
C TYR A 59 10.89 10.14 -18.49
N MET A 60 10.80 9.36 -17.41
CA MET A 60 9.75 9.53 -16.40
C MET A 60 9.81 10.94 -15.79
N LYS A 61 10.99 11.41 -15.39
CA LYS A 61 11.16 12.77 -14.86
C LYS A 61 10.81 13.84 -15.90
N LEU A 62 11.23 13.66 -17.16
CA LEU A 62 10.86 14.56 -18.26
C LEU A 62 9.34 14.64 -18.44
N TYR A 63 8.65 13.50 -18.41
CA TYR A 63 7.19 13.45 -18.50
C TYR A 63 6.53 14.11 -17.29
N MET A 64 7.00 13.80 -16.08
CA MET A 64 6.44 14.35 -14.84
C MET A 64 6.57 15.88 -14.81
N ASN A 65 7.71 16.42 -15.25
CA ASN A 65 7.97 17.87 -15.22
C ASN A 65 7.23 18.67 -16.30
N LYS A 66 6.51 18.02 -17.24
CA LYS A 66 5.67 18.73 -18.23
C LYS A 66 4.39 19.25 -17.58
N PRO A 67 3.81 20.37 -18.03
CA PRO A 67 2.57 20.90 -17.49
C PRO A 67 1.38 19.94 -17.71
N VAL A 68 0.38 19.99 -16.81
CA VAL A 68 -0.77 19.07 -16.77
C VAL A 68 -1.44 18.91 -18.14
N LYS A 69 -1.70 20.02 -18.85
CA LYS A 69 -2.31 20.01 -20.20
C LYS A 69 -1.54 19.13 -21.18
N HIS A 70 -0.21 19.24 -21.21
CA HIS A 70 0.62 18.45 -22.13
C HIS A 70 0.62 16.96 -21.77
N ARG A 71 0.57 16.62 -20.48
CA ARG A 71 0.50 15.22 -20.03
C ARG A 71 -0.84 14.58 -20.41
N ILE A 72 -1.94 15.32 -20.27
CA ILE A 72 -3.27 14.88 -20.71
C ILE A 72 -3.26 14.63 -22.22
N THR A 73 -2.82 15.60 -23.02
CA THR A 73 -2.73 15.46 -24.47
C THR A 73 -1.89 14.25 -24.87
N PHE A 74 -0.74 14.04 -24.22
CA PHE A 74 0.11 12.88 -24.48
C PHE A 74 -0.62 11.56 -24.20
N ASN A 75 -1.31 11.42 -23.06
CA ASN A 75 -2.04 10.19 -22.72
C ASN A 75 -3.20 9.92 -23.69
N VAL A 76 -3.91 10.97 -24.13
CA VAL A 76 -4.98 10.84 -25.12
C VAL A 76 -4.42 10.37 -26.47
N ILE A 77 -3.28 10.92 -26.90
CA ILE A 77 -2.61 10.48 -28.14
C ILE A 77 -2.19 9.01 -28.04
N VAL A 78 -1.56 8.61 -26.93
CA VAL A 78 -1.14 7.21 -26.72
C VAL A 78 -2.35 6.26 -26.71
N PHE A 79 -3.46 6.67 -26.08
CA PHE A 79 -4.69 5.89 -26.08
C PHE A 79 -5.25 5.67 -27.49
N ILE A 80 -5.35 6.75 -28.29
CA ILE A 80 -5.80 6.66 -29.69
C ILE A 80 -4.85 5.78 -30.51
N LEU A 81 -3.53 5.94 -30.32
CA LEU A 81 -2.53 5.11 -30.99
C LEU A 81 -2.72 3.62 -30.66
N PHE A 82 -2.97 3.27 -29.40
CA PHE A 82 -3.21 1.88 -29.01
C PHE A 82 -4.50 1.33 -29.61
N LEU A 83 -5.58 2.12 -29.69
CA LEU A 83 -6.80 1.71 -30.39
C LEU A 83 -6.57 1.46 -31.88
N VAL A 84 -5.77 2.31 -32.54
CA VAL A 84 -5.40 2.11 -33.95
C VAL A 84 -4.57 0.85 -34.13
N ILE A 85 -3.60 0.58 -33.24
CA ILE A 85 -2.80 -0.65 -33.26
C ILE A 85 -3.70 -1.88 -33.10
N ILE A 86 -4.64 -1.86 -32.15
CA ILE A 86 -5.60 -2.94 -31.94
C ILE A 86 -6.45 -3.16 -33.20
N TYR A 87 -6.96 -2.09 -33.80
CA TYR A 87 -7.73 -2.15 -35.04
C TYR A 87 -6.94 -2.77 -36.20
N ILE A 88 -5.67 -2.39 -36.36
CA ILE A 88 -4.78 -2.97 -37.37
C ILE A 88 -4.56 -4.47 -37.13
N PHE A 89 -4.28 -4.87 -35.89
CA PHE A 89 -4.08 -6.28 -35.56
C PHE A 89 -5.35 -7.11 -35.72
N TYR A 90 -6.52 -6.55 -35.38
CA TYR A 90 -7.81 -7.19 -35.58
C TYR A 90 -8.07 -7.52 -37.06
N HIS A 91 -7.64 -6.66 -37.99
CA HIS A 91 -7.77 -6.91 -39.43
C HIS A 91 -6.64 -7.75 -40.04
N LYS A 92 -5.46 -7.83 -39.40
CA LYS A 92 -4.30 -8.56 -39.94
C LYS A 92 -4.10 -9.97 -39.38
N ILE A 93 -4.58 -10.23 -38.16
CA ILE A 93 -4.39 -11.51 -37.48
C ILE A 93 -5.75 -12.24 -37.45
N GLU A 94 -5.83 -13.38 -38.13
CA GLU A 94 -7.05 -14.20 -38.16
C GLU A 94 -7.37 -14.83 -36.78
N ASN A 95 -6.35 -15.04 -35.93
CA ASN A 95 -6.53 -15.59 -34.60
C ASN A 95 -6.98 -14.53 -33.58
N VAL A 96 -8.28 -14.48 -33.32
CA VAL A 96 -8.94 -13.58 -32.36
C VAL A 96 -8.31 -13.65 -30.95
N LYS A 97 -7.85 -14.83 -30.50
CA LYS A 97 -7.25 -15.02 -29.17
C LYS A 97 -5.97 -14.21 -29.01
N THR A 98 -5.13 -14.20 -30.05
CA THR A 98 -3.90 -13.40 -30.10
C THR A 98 -4.20 -11.91 -30.08
N VAL A 99 -5.24 -11.47 -30.80
CA VAL A 99 -5.68 -10.06 -30.80
C VAL A 99 -6.16 -9.63 -29.41
N CYS A 100 -6.90 -10.49 -28.69
CA CYS A 100 -7.30 -10.24 -27.30
C CYS A 100 -6.08 -10.06 -26.38
N LEU A 101 -5.08 -10.96 -26.47
CA LEU A 101 -3.86 -10.86 -25.66
C LEU A 101 -3.05 -9.58 -25.95
N ILE A 102 -2.92 -9.20 -27.22
CA ILE A 102 -2.27 -7.93 -27.60
C ILE A 102 -3.05 -6.74 -27.04
N SER A 103 -4.38 -6.78 -27.12
CA SER A 103 -5.25 -5.71 -26.61
C SER A 103 -5.12 -5.55 -25.09
N LEU A 104 -5.13 -6.65 -24.34
CA LEU A 104 -4.92 -6.66 -22.88
C LEU A 104 -3.53 -6.13 -22.50
N THR A 105 -2.50 -6.50 -23.26
CA THR A 105 -1.12 -6.02 -23.08
C THR A 105 -1.05 -4.49 -23.24
N LEU A 106 -1.64 -3.94 -24.32
CA LEU A 106 -1.68 -2.50 -24.58
C LEU A 106 -2.53 -1.75 -23.56
N TYR A 107 -3.67 -2.32 -23.16
CA TYR A 107 -4.53 -1.78 -22.10
C TYR A 107 -3.76 -1.64 -20.78
N SER A 108 -3.03 -2.68 -20.41
CA SER A 108 -2.19 -2.67 -19.22
C SER A 108 -1.07 -1.62 -19.28
N LEU A 109 -0.39 -1.50 -20.43
CA LEU A 109 0.62 -0.45 -20.65
C LEU A 109 0.03 0.96 -20.52
N TYR A 110 -1.20 1.15 -20.99
CA TYR A 110 -1.91 2.42 -20.82
C TYR A 110 -2.18 2.72 -19.34
N PHE A 111 -2.63 1.75 -18.55
CA PHE A 111 -2.87 1.96 -17.12
C PHE A 111 -1.58 2.23 -16.32
N LEU A 112 -0.45 1.64 -16.73
CA LEU A 112 0.86 2.01 -16.18
C LEU A 112 1.20 3.47 -16.48
N LEU A 113 0.97 3.95 -17.71
CA LEU A 113 1.16 5.35 -18.07
C LEU A 113 0.17 6.27 -17.33
N PHE A 114 -1.07 5.86 -17.18
CA PHE A 114 -2.10 6.58 -16.43
C PHE A 114 -1.74 6.71 -14.94
N SER A 115 -1.20 5.66 -14.31
CA SER A 115 -0.71 5.71 -12.94
C SER A 115 0.42 6.74 -12.77
N LEU A 116 1.33 6.84 -13.76
CA LEU A 116 2.39 7.84 -13.77
C LEU A 116 1.84 9.26 -13.91
N TYR A 117 0.78 9.44 -14.70
CA TYR A 117 0.05 10.70 -14.79
C TYR A 117 -0.61 11.09 -13.45
N MET A 118 -1.29 10.15 -12.80
CA MET A 118 -1.88 10.37 -11.48
C MET A 118 -0.81 10.79 -10.47
N LEU A 119 0.30 10.03 -10.38
CA LEU A 119 1.41 10.34 -9.50
C LEU A 119 2.02 11.73 -9.79
N SER A 120 2.24 12.05 -11.07
CA SER A 120 2.75 13.36 -11.48
C SER A 120 1.83 14.49 -11.03
N THR A 121 0.52 14.29 -11.12
CA THR A 121 -0.47 15.29 -10.71
C THR A 121 -0.46 15.50 -9.20
N ILE A 122 -0.33 14.42 -8.43
CA ILE A 122 -0.20 14.48 -6.97
C ILE A 122 1.08 15.22 -6.55
N LEU A 123 2.22 14.91 -7.19
CA LEU A 123 3.51 15.46 -6.79
C LEU A 123 3.75 16.90 -7.28
N ASN A 124 3.19 17.25 -8.43
CA ASN A 124 3.32 18.57 -9.07
C ASN A 124 2.09 19.46 -8.89
N ASP A 125 1.13 19.09 -8.04
CA ASP A 125 0.11 20.03 -7.57
C ASP A 125 0.80 21.16 -6.78
N GLU A 126 1.27 22.16 -7.52
CA GLU A 126 1.78 23.42 -7.02
C GLU A 126 0.60 24.27 -6.56
N TYR A 127 0.24 24.20 -5.27
CA TYR A 127 -0.36 25.36 -4.61
C TYR A 127 0.78 26.31 -4.21
N GLY A 128 1.36 26.96 -5.22
CA GLY A 128 2.33 28.04 -5.09
C GLY A 128 1.73 29.36 -4.61
N GLU A 129 0.40 29.46 -4.49
CA GLU A 129 -0.28 30.71 -4.13
C GLU A 129 -0.36 30.99 -2.61
N TYR A 130 -0.26 29.98 -1.75
CA TYR A 130 -0.28 30.21 -0.30
C TYR A 130 1.06 30.73 0.25
N SER A 131 2.18 30.43 -0.41
CA SER A 131 3.47 31.06 -0.08
C SER A 131 3.56 32.50 -0.56
N THR A 132 2.78 32.90 -1.57
CA THR A 132 2.66 34.30 -1.97
C THR A 132 1.73 35.07 -1.05
N LEU A 133 0.69 34.47 -0.48
CA LEU A 133 -0.15 35.13 0.54
C LEU A 133 0.63 35.43 1.83
N LYS A 134 1.50 34.52 2.30
CA LYS A 134 2.42 34.82 3.41
C LYS A 134 3.51 35.85 3.04
N LYS A 135 3.90 35.95 1.77
CA LYS A 135 4.79 37.03 1.29
C LYS A 135 4.06 38.37 1.11
N TYR A 136 2.76 38.36 0.82
CA TYR A 136 1.93 39.56 0.75
C TYR A 136 1.58 40.09 2.15
N ASP A 137 1.37 39.23 3.14
CA ASP A 137 1.14 39.66 4.53
C ASP A 137 2.45 40.03 5.27
N MET A 138 3.60 39.43 4.97
CA MET A 138 4.88 39.85 5.54
C MET A 138 5.44 41.14 4.92
N ASN A 139 4.99 41.53 3.72
CA ASN A 139 5.38 42.79 3.09
C ASN A 139 4.43 43.96 3.41
N ASN A 140 3.28 43.72 4.04
CA ASN A 140 2.30 44.77 4.34
C ASN A 140 2.42 45.40 5.74
N ASN A 141 3.50 45.14 6.47
CA ASN A 141 3.85 45.87 7.69
C ASN A 141 5.08 46.78 7.55
N ILE A 142 5.34 47.30 6.34
CA ILE A 142 6.16 48.49 6.12
C ILE A 142 5.54 49.30 4.97
N TYR A 143 4.46 50.04 5.25
CA TYR A 143 4.16 51.25 4.47
C TYR A 143 4.92 52.41 5.10
N ILE A 144 6.22 52.49 4.79
CA ILE A 144 6.90 53.77 4.77
C ILE A 144 6.49 54.44 3.46
N ASN A 145 6.06 55.69 3.59
CA ASN A 145 5.50 56.52 2.54
C ASN A 145 6.58 56.83 1.48
N ASP A 146 6.58 56.13 0.35
CA ASP A 146 7.48 56.38 -0.80
C ASP A 146 7.09 57.63 -1.62
N ASN A 147 6.70 58.71 -0.93
CA ASN A 147 6.52 60.04 -1.52
C ASN A 147 7.47 61.11 -0.93
N GLU A 148 8.43 60.74 -0.07
CA GLU A 148 9.43 61.68 0.48
C GLU A 148 10.90 61.34 0.15
N LEU A 149 11.19 60.46 -0.81
CA LEU A 149 12.56 60.20 -1.29
C LEU A 149 12.84 60.60 -2.75
N ASN A 150 12.08 61.56 -3.30
CA ASN A 150 12.34 62.15 -4.62
C ASN A 150 12.67 63.66 -4.58
N LEU A 151 13.10 64.21 -3.44
CA LEU A 151 13.48 65.63 -3.33
C LEU A 151 14.89 65.91 -2.80
N ILE A 152 15.73 64.87 -2.62
CA ILE A 152 17.14 65.07 -2.28
C ILE A 152 17.99 64.06 -3.06
N ASN A 153 18.25 64.36 -4.34
CA ASN A 153 19.53 64.15 -5.02
C ASN A 153 19.38 64.32 -6.54
N ASN A 154 19.32 65.58 -6.98
CA ASN A 154 19.93 65.96 -8.26
C ASN A 154 20.38 67.43 -8.18
N LYS A 155 21.42 67.66 -7.38
CA LYS A 155 22.37 68.75 -7.57
C LYS A 155 23.68 68.13 -8.01
N ASN A 156 23.97 68.24 -9.31
CA ASN A 156 25.27 68.58 -9.90
C ASN A 156 25.37 68.02 -11.33
N ASP A 157 24.73 68.73 -12.27
CA ASP A 157 25.39 69.05 -13.54
C ASP A 157 26.08 70.40 -13.35
N VAL A 158 27.40 70.42 -13.45
CA VAL A 158 28.19 71.62 -13.73
C VAL A 158 29.28 71.21 -14.72
N GLN A 159 29.41 72.04 -15.77
CA GLN A 159 30.41 72.05 -16.85
C GLN A 159 30.11 71.10 -18.02
N GLN A 160 29.93 71.56 -19.26
CA GLN A 160 30.44 72.76 -19.90
C GLN A 160 29.57 73.11 -21.14
N ILE A 161 29.03 74.32 -21.15
CA ILE A 161 28.68 75.07 -22.35
C ILE A 161 29.89 75.93 -22.69
N ASN A 162 30.36 75.89 -23.94
CA ASN A 162 30.93 77.05 -24.60
C ASN A 162 30.96 76.84 -26.13
N ASN A 163 30.23 77.73 -26.82
CA ASN A 163 30.54 78.36 -28.11
C ASN A 163 30.76 77.43 -29.34
N SER A 164 30.23 77.65 -30.54
CA SER A 164 29.56 78.78 -31.17
C SER A 164 29.22 78.39 -32.62
N GLN A 165 28.23 79.07 -33.20
CA GLN A 165 27.95 79.27 -34.65
C GLN A 165 27.19 78.19 -35.45
N ASN A 166 26.02 78.65 -35.95
CA ASN A 166 25.45 78.45 -37.29
C ASN A 166 25.38 77.03 -37.88
N ASN A 167 24.19 76.42 -37.84
CA ASN A 167 23.32 76.41 -39.03
C ASN A 167 21.96 75.78 -38.71
N ASN A 168 20.93 76.42 -39.24
CA ASN A 168 19.52 76.12 -39.08
C ASN A 168 19.12 74.77 -39.68
N VAL A 169 18.66 73.85 -38.84
CA VAL A 169 17.45 73.02 -39.05
C VAL A 169 16.79 72.80 -37.68
N HIS A 170 15.80 73.64 -37.37
CA HIS A 170 14.84 73.51 -36.27
C HIS A 170 13.90 72.31 -36.51
N TYR A 171 13.42 71.49 -35.58
CA TYR A 171 13.64 71.22 -34.15
C TYR A 171 13.21 69.74 -34.01
N VAL A 172 14.02 68.86 -33.42
CA VAL A 172 13.59 67.50 -33.04
C VAL A 172 13.53 67.46 -31.52
N HIS A 173 12.32 67.37 -30.97
CA HIS A 173 12.11 66.73 -29.68
C HIS A 173 10.86 65.85 -29.72
N GLN A 174 11.10 64.61 -29.29
CA GLN A 174 10.13 63.56 -29.02
C GLN A 174 9.01 64.02 -28.08
N MET A 175 7.81 63.58 -28.48
CA MET A 175 6.83 62.90 -27.66
C MET A 175 6.27 63.69 -26.48
N THR A 176 5.42 64.64 -26.86
CA THR A 176 4.03 64.63 -26.38
C THR A 176 3.47 63.20 -26.35
N ASN A 177 3.23 62.67 -25.15
CA ASN A 177 2.05 61.86 -24.93
C ASN A 177 0.95 62.84 -24.56
N ASP A 178 0.27 63.31 -25.59
CA ASP A 178 -1.04 63.94 -25.43
C ASP A 178 -2.00 63.25 -26.39
N HIS A 179 -2.99 62.62 -25.76
CA HIS A 179 -4.37 62.47 -26.19
C HIS A 179 -4.75 62.36 -27.68
N ASN A 180 -5.65 61.40 -27.87
CA ASN A 180 -6.73 61.34 -28.86
C ASN A 180 -6.41 60.67 -30.20
N PHE A 181 -6.70 59.38 -30.25
CA PHE A 181 -7.72 58.96 -31.20
C PHE A 181 -8.81 58.13 -30.54
N GLN A 182 -9.99 58.74 -30.53
CA GLN A 182 -11.31 58.17 -30.32
C GLN A 182 -11.42 56.76 -30.90
N LYS A 183 -11.98 55.82 -30.14
CA LYS A 183 -13.43 55.61 -30.11
C LYS A 183 -13.99 55.54 -31.53
N LYS A 184 -13.87 54.38 -32.18
CA LYS A 184 -14.89 53.95 -33.15
C LYS A 184 -15.71 52.84 -32.50
N VAL A 185 -16.80 53.32 -31.90
CA VAL A 185 -18.14 52.76 -31.93
C VAL A 185 -18.20 51.26 -31.71
N ILE A 186 -18.61 50.84 -30.52
CA ILE A 186 -19.47 49.66 -30.36
C ILE A 186 -20.15 49.74 -28.98
N ASN A 187 -21.48 49.71 -29.06
CA ASN A 187 -22.48 49.32 -28.06
C ASN A 187 -22.55 50.21 -26.82
N LYS A 188 -23.43 51.22 -26.73
CA LYS A 188 -24.85 51.24 -27.12
C LYS A 188 -25.61 50.02 -26.61
N GLU A 189 -25.76 49.95 -25.29
CA GLU A 189 -27.00 49.57 -24.63
C GLU A 189 -27.04 50.27 -23.26
N HIS A 190 -27.24 51.58 -23.34
CA HIS A 190 -27.85 52.35 -22.25
C HIS A 190 -29.36 52.27 -22.48
N GLU A 191 -30.09 51.76 -21.49
CA GLU A 191 -31.31 52.33 -20.91
C GLU A 191 -32.26 51.25 -20.41
N LYS A 192 -32.23 51.01 -19.08
CA LYS A 192 -33.41 51.31 -18.25
C LYS A 192 -33.05 51.32 -16.75
N LEU A 193 -33.26 52.52 -16.18
CA LEU A 193 -33.72 52.80 -14.82
C LEU A 193 -32.69 52.81 -13.66
N LYS A 194 -32.20 54.04 -13.42
CA LYS A 194 -32.08 54.65 -12.08
C LYS A 194 -33.47 54.72 -11.43
N TYR A 195 -33.56 54.66 -10.09
CA TYR A 195 -34.01 55.80 -9.26
C TYR A 195 -33.82 55.52 -7.75
N ASP A 196 -33.46 56.60 -7.05
CA ASP A 196 -33.49 56.88 -5.61
C ASP A 196 -32.51 56.23 -4.62
N ASN A 197 -31.50 57.02 -4.22
CA ASN A 197 -31.48 57.53 -2.84
C ASN A 197 -30.60 58.79 -2.70
N GLN A 198 -31.23 59.89 -2.29
CA GLN A 198 -30.62 61.11 -1.78
C GLN A 198 -30.60 61.07 -0.24
N ASN A 199 -29.61 61.77 0.34
CA ASN A 199 -29.56 62.34 1.69
C ASN A 199 -29.40 61.38 2.89
N THR A 200 -28.16 61.27 3.39
CA THR A 200 -27.73 61.87 4.68
C THR A 200 -26.24 61.60 4.87
N SER A 201 -25.41 62.59 4.55
CA SER A 201 -23.99 62.65 4.92
C SER A 201 -23.80 63.97 5.65
N ASN A 202 -23.62 63.93 6.97
CA ASN A 202 -23.05 65.02 7.78
C ASN A 202 -23.03 64.61 9.27
N GLU A 203 -22.12 63.72 9.69
CA GLU A 203 -21.65 63.71 11.09
C GLU A 203 -20.39 62.85 11.39
N TYR A 204 -19.51 62.59 10.43
CA TYR A 204 -18.27 61.83 10.71
C TYR A 204 -16.97 62.46 10.22
N GLU A 205 -17.03 63.68 9.70
CA GLU A 205 -15.85 64.36 9.13
C GLU A 205 -15.53 65.67 9.87
N ARG A 206 -15.40 65.59 11.21
CA ARG A 206 -15.03 66.77 12.02
C ARG A 206 -14.04 66.55 13.17
N ASN A 207 -13.44 65.37 13.33
CA ASN A 207 -12.49 65.11 14.43
C ASN A 207 -11.07 64.70 14.01
N TYR A 208 -10.67 64.88 12.74
CA TYR A 208 -9.33 64.47 12.27
C TYR A 208 -8.41 65.60 11.75
N ILE A 209 -8.72 66.86 12.03
CA ILE A 209 -7.89 68.01 11.58
C ILE A 209 -7.58 68.98 12.73
N ASN A 210 -7.03 68.51 13.86
CA ASN A 210 -6.58 69.44 14.92
C ASN A 210 -5.38 68.97 15.77
N LEU A 211 -4.50 68.09 15.26
CA LEU A 211 -3.37 67.60 16.06
C LEU A 211 -2.04 67.44 15.29
N MET A 212 -1.87 68.17 14.19
CA MET A 212 -0.58 68.26 13.48
C MET A 212 -0.12 69.71 13.31
N GLU A 213 -0.06 70.46 14.41
CA GLU A 213 0.81 71.62 14.55
C GLU A 213 1.28 71.68 16.00
N THR A 214 2.51 71.21 16.24
CA THR A 214 3.49 71.69 17.24
C THR A 214 4.40 70.54 17.68
N LYS A 215 5.63 70.54 17.17
CA LYS A 215 6.90 70.38 17.91
C LYS A 215 7.96 69.74 17.03
N ASN A 216 8.75 70.62 16.42
CA ASN A 216 10.17 70.35 16.20
C ASN A 216 10.97 71.09 17.28
N THR A 217 12.16 70.59 17.58
CA THR A 217 13.26 71.15 18.42
C THR A 217 13.30 70.78 19.91
N ASN A 218 14.22 69.87 20.30
CA ASN A 218 15.47 70.19 21.01
C ASN A 218 16.22 68.95 21.58
N ASN A 219 17.46 68.79 21.12
CA ASN A 219 18.73 68.45 21.78
C ASN A 219 18.91 67.26 22.77
N ASP A 220 19.92 66.44 22.40
CA ASP A 220 21.10 65.99 23.17
C ASP A 220 20.97 65.43 24.59
N ASN A 221 21.24 64.12 24.76
CA ASN A 221 22.45 63.59 25.43
C ASN A 221 22.30 62.11 25.87
N LYS A 222 23.39 61.35 25.65
CA LYS A 222 23.99 60.24 26.42
C LYS A 222 23.15 59.48 27.47
N GLY A 223 23.26 58.15 27.43
CA GLY A 223 23.36 57.33 28.64
C GLY A 223 22.72 55.95 28.54
N ASP A 224 23.52 54.91 28.74
CA ASP A 224 23.14 53.49 28.86
C ASP A 224 21.97 53.24 29.83
N MET A 225 21.03 52.36 29.46
CA MET A 225 20.65 51.20 30.31
C MET A 225 19.60 50.28 29.63
N LYS A 226 19.92 48.98 29.72
CA LYS A 226 19.16 47.76 29.43
C LYS A 226 17.63 47.87 29.52
N ASN A 227 16.95 47.25 28.55
CA ASN A 227 15.73 46.47 28.79
C ASN A 227 15.71 45.26 27.85
N GLU A 228 16.14 44.12 28.39
CA GLU A 228 15.88 42.78 27.87
C GLU A 228 14.36 42.54 27.91
N ILE A 229 13.73 42.43 26.74
CA ILE A 229 12.45 41.74 26.60
C ILE A 229 12.79 40.40 25.98
N ALA A 230 12.66 39.36 26.80
CA ALA A 230 12.98 37.98 26.49
C ALA A 230 12.11 37.45 25.34
N THR A 231 12.75 37.17 24.20
CA THR A 231 12.26 36.27 23.15
C THR A 231 12.56 34.84 23.59
N ASN A 232 11.54 34.09 24.02
CA ASN A 232 11.55 32.63 24.18
C ASN A 232 10.24 32.15 23.51
N GLU A 233 10.18 31.28 22.49
CA GLU A 233 11.09 30.25 22.01
C GLU A 233 11.10 30.21 20.47
N ASP A 234 12.20 30.62 19.84
CA ASP A 234 12.49 30.31 18.44
C ASP A 234 13.21 28.95 18.37
N TYR A 235 12.45 27.88 18.15
CA TYR A 235 13.01 26.63 17.64
C TYR A 235 12.68 26.52 16.15
N GLU A 236 13.70 26.40 15.29
CA GLU A 236 13.52 26.18 13.85
C GLU A 236 12.53 25.04 13.59
N THR A 237 11.33 25.34 13.09
CA THR A 237 10.44 24.32 12.52
C THR A 237 11.19 23.64 11.39
N PHE A 238 11.55 22.36 11.58
CA PHE A 238 12.21 21.56 10.57
C PHE A 238 11.36 21.55 9.30
N SER A 239 11.97 21.74 8.13
CA SER A 239 11.24 21.60 6.88
C SER A 239 10.77 20.15 6.74
N PHE A 240 9.58 19.93 6.18
CA PHE A 240 9.09 18.57 5.94
C PHE A 240 10.08 17.71 5.13
N ASP A 241 10.85 18.33 4.23
CA ASP A 241 11.89 17.65 3.44
C ASP A 241 13.07 17.18 4.29
N SER A 242 13.41 17.89 5.38
CA SER A 242 14.53 17.51 6.26
C SER A 242 14.30 16.20 7.01
N ILE A 243 13.04 15.82 7.23
CA ILE A 243 12.65 14.53 7.80
C ILE A 243 12.32 13.50 6.70
N GLY A 244 11.66 13.93 5.62
CA GLY A 244 11.29 13.07 4.51
C GLY A 244 12.48 12.48 3.74
N ILE A 245 13.60 13.21 3.62
CA ILE A 245 14.80 12.72 2.92
C ILE A 245 15.44 11.53 3.65
N PRO A 246 15.74 11.58 4.97
CA PRO A 246 16.22 10.42 5.72
C PRO A 246 15.32 9.18 5.60
N ILE A 247 14.00 9.34 5.72
CA ILE A 247 13.04 8.23 5.58
C ILE A 247 13.15 7.60 4.19
N LYS A 248 13.21 8.45 3.15
CA LYS A 248 13.39 8.00 1.78
C LYS A 248 14.71 7.27 1.57
N GLU A 249 15.83 7.81 2.07
CA GLU A 249 17.15 7.22 1.93
C GLU A 249 17.24 5.87 2.66
N GLY A 250 16.68 5.77 3.87
CA GLY A 250 16.57 4.52 4.61
C GLY A 250 15.74 3.47 3.87
N SER A 251 14.58 3.87 3.34
CA SER A 251 13.66 2.97 2.61
C SER A 251 14.26 2.48 1.29
N GLU A 252 14.77 3.39 0.44
CA GLU A 252 15.41 3.03 -0.84
C GLU A 252 16.72 2.23 -0.60
N GLY A 253 17.44 2.51 0.50
CA GLY A 253 18.63 1.80 0.94
C GLY A 253 18.34 0.34 1.33
N PHE A 254 17.38 0.12 2.23
CA PHE A 254 16.96 -1.22 2.64
C PHE A 254 16.47 -2.04 1.45
N PHE A 255 15.61 -1.44 0.61
CA PHE A 255 15.10 -2.08 -0.61
C PHE A 255 16.24 -2.54 -1.51
N THR A 256 17.27 -1.73 -1.72
CA THR A 256 18.40 -2.08 -2.60
C THR A 256 19.14 -3.32 -2.10
N VAL A 257 19.33 -3.45 -0.78
CA VAL A 257 20.01 -4.62 -0.19
C VAL A 257 19.12 -5.86 -0.26
N GLN A 258 17.84 -5.71 0.08
CA GLN A 258 16.84 -6.76 0.05
C GLN A 258 16.67 -7.30 -1.38
N TYR A 259 16.44 -6.42 -2.36
CA TYR A 259 16.28 -6.77 -3.78
C TYR A 259 17.51 -7.50 -4.33
N ASN A 260 18.71 -7.01 -4.06
CA ASN A 260 19.93 -7.68 -4.52
C ASN A 260 20.09 -9.09 -3.94
N SER A 261 19.64 -9.30 -2.70
CA SER A 261 19.67 -10.61 -2.05
C SER A 261 18.63 -11.55 -2.67
N ILE A 262 17.40 -11.06 -2.82
CA ILE A 262 16.28 -11.80 -3.43
C ILE A 262 16.59 -12.15 -4.88
N PHE A 263 17.12 -11.22 -5.67
CA PHE A 263 17.50 -11.48 -7.07
C PHE A 263 18.52 -12.62 -7.19
N LYS A 264 19.52 -12.66 -6.30
CA LYS A 264 20.49 -13.78 -6.26
C LYS A 264 19.81 -15.10 -5.91
N ILE A 265 18.91 -15.08 -4.92
CA ILE A 265 18.12 -16.26 -4.54
C ILE A 265 17.28 -16.73 -5.73
N SER A 266 16.59 -15.82 -6.41
CA SER A 266 15.81 -16.14 -7.61
C SER A 266 16.66 -16.78 -8.70
N LEU A 267 17.88 -16.28 -8.98
CA LEU A 267 18.78 -16.94 -9.94
C LEU A 267 19.14 -18.37 -9.54
N VAL A 268 19.35 -18.64 -8.24
CA VAL A 268 19.60 -20.00 -7.74
C VAL A 268 18.37 -20.89 -7.96
N PHE A 269 17.16 -20.39 -7.67
CA PHE A 269 15.93 -21.13 -7.92
C PHE A 269 15.64 -21.36 -9.40
N THR A 270 15.99 -20.41 -10.27
CA THR A 270 15.90 -20.60 -11.72
C THR A 270 16.75 -21.79 -12.18
N LEU A 271 17.99 -21.89 -11.70
CA LEU A 271 18.87 -23.02 -11.99
C LEU A 271 18.33 -24.32 -11.38
N LEU A 272 17.78 -24.27 -10.16
CA LEU A 272 17.15 -25.40 -9.51
C LEU A 272 15.96 -25.92 -10.33
N ILE A 273 15.06 -25.04 -10.78
CA ILE A 273 13.92 -25.39 -11.64
C ILE A 273 14.42 -26.07 -12.91
N LEU A 274 15.38 -25.47 -13.62
CA LEU A 274 15.95 -26.08 -14.83
C LEU A 274 16.51 -27.47 -14.56
N PHE A 275 17.27 -27.64 -13.47
CA PHE A 275 17.83 -28.92 -13.07
C PHE A 275 16.76 -29.96 -12.74
N LEU A 276 15.70 -29.58 -12.03
CA LEU A 276 14.58 -30.47 -11.70
C LEU A 276 13.89 -31.00 -12.96
N TYR A 277 13.66 -30.12 -13.95
CA TYR A 277 13.05 -30.51 -15.22
C TYR A 277 14.01 -31.32 -16.10
N ILE A 278 15.32 -31.12 -16.01
CA ILE A 278 16.31 -31.97 -16.69
C ILE A 278 16.30 -33.38 -16.09
N ILE A 279 16.30 -33.52 -14.76
CA ILE A 279 16.27 -34.82 -14.08
C ILE A 279 15.04 -35.63 -14.47
N ARG A 280 13.89 -34.98 -14.68
CA ARG A 280 12.65 -35.65 -15.09
C ARG A 280 12.84 -36.54 -16.33
N GLY A 281 13.60 -36.06 -17.33
CA GLY A 281 14.01 -36.83 -18.51
C GLY A 281 12.91 -37.27 -19.48
N GLU A 282 11.63 -37.11 -19.15
CA GLU A 282 10.50 -37.46 -20.03
C GLU A 282 9.93 -36.23 -20.74
N ASP A 283 9.50 -36.40 -21.99
CA ASP A 283 8.82 -35.37 -22.75
C ASP A 283 7.33 -35.28 -22.40
N THR A 284 6.79 -34.06 -22.33
CA THR A 284 5.36 -33.83 -22.09
C THR A 284 4.61 -33.91 -23.42
N LYS A 285 3.57 -34.74 -23.51
CA LYS A 285 2.66 -34.77 -24.66
C LYS A 285 1.45 -33.89 -24.35
N LEU A 286 1.21 -32.86 -25.15
CA LEU A 286 0.05 -31.97 -25.03
C LEU A 286 -0.79 -32.01 -26.31
N PRO A 287 -2.11 -31.80 -26.22
CA PRO A 287 -2.99 -31.78 -27.40
C PRO A 287 -2.65 -30.62 -28.34
N GLN A 288 -2.65 -30.90 -29.65
CA GLN A 288 -2.59 -29.88 -30.70
C GLN A 288 -3.96 -29.20 -30.83
N ALA A 289 -3.98 -27.94 -31.27
CA ALA A 289 -5.22 -27.26 -31.60
C ALA A 289 -5.87 -27.92 -32.83
N ASP A 290 -7.16 -28.26 -32.72
CA ASP A 290 -7.93 -28.81 -33.85
C ASP A 290 -8.07 -27.75 -34.95
N ASN A 291 -7.50 -28.02 -36.13
CA ASN A 291 -7.70 -27.20 -37.32
C ASN A 291 -9.08 -27.50 -37.91
N GLN A 292 -10.09 -26.67 -37.60
CA GLN A 292 -11.44 -26.77 -38.17
C GLN A 292 -11.52 -26.57 -39.71
N THR A 293 -10.40 -26.36 -40.41
CA THR A 293 -10.37 -26.15 -41.87
C THR A 293 -10.15 -27.42 -42.71
N ALA A 294 -9.86 -28.58 -42.12
CA ALA A 294 -9.58 -29.81 -42.89
C ALA A 294 -10.75 -30.83 -42.96
N ASP A 295 -11.71 -30.78 -42.03
CA ASP A 295 -12.69 -31.87 -41.86
C ASP A 295 -13.97 -31.75 -42.71
N MET A 296 -14.13 -30.70 -43.52
CA MET A 296 -15.26 -30.60 -44.45
C MET A 296 -15.06 -31.39 -45.77
N MET A 297 -13.92 -32.04 -45.98
CA MET A 297 -13.65 -32.80 -47.21
C MET A 297 -13.25 -34.28 -47.02
N ASN A 298 -13.15 -34.81 -45.79
CA ASN A 298 -12.83 -36.22 -45.59
C ASN A 298 -13.84 -36.91 -44.67
N ASN A 299 -14.85 -37.51 -45.31
CA ASN A 299 -15.77 -38.47 -44.70
C ASN A 299 -15.07 -39.82 -44.45
N ASN A 300 -14.05 -39.83 -43.59
CA ASN A 300 -13.47 -41.06 -43.05
C ASN A 300 -13.06 -40.83 -41.59
N ASN A 301 -13.70 -41.57 -40.68
CA ASN A 301 -13.45 -41.61 -39.25
C ASN A 301 -12.03 -42.07 -38.91
N SER A 302 -11.07 -41.16 -38.97
CA SER A 302 -9.83 -41.24 -38.21
C SER A 302 -9.54 -39.87 -37.63
N ILE A 303 -10.00 -39.63 -36.40
CA ILE A 303 -9.60 -38.49 -35.58
C ILE A 303 -8.08 -38.60 -35.37
N SER A 304 -7.28 -37.91 -36.18
CA SER A 304 -5.86 -37.80 -35.94
C SER A 304 -5.67 -36.81 -34.78
N ASN A 305 -5.70 -37.31 -33.55
CA ASN A 305 -5.31 -36.57 -32.35
C ASN A 305 -3.83 -36.17 -32.46
N GLY A 306 -3.56 -35.04 -33.11
CA GLY A 306 -2.22 -34.45 -33.14
C GLY A 306 -1.80 -34.14 -31.70
N THR A 307 -0.67 -34.70 -31.27
CA THR A 307 -0.07 -34.34 -29.97
C THR A 307 1.26 -33.64 -30.22
N ILE A 308 1.45 -32.48 -29.61
CA ILE A 308 2.73 -31.78 -29.60
C ILE A 308 3.57 -32.35 -28.47
N ILE A 309 4.80 -32.72 -28.78
CA ILE A 309 5.79 -33.19 -27.82
C ILE A 309 6.65 -32.00 -27.42
N ILE A 310 6.56 -31.60 -26.15
CA ILE A 310 7.43 -30.58 -25.57
C ILE A 310 8.52 -31.29 -24.79
N SER A 311 9.78 -31.02 -25.14
CA SER A 311 10.91 -31.62 -24.44
C SER A 311 10.97 -31.15 -22.98
N SER A 312 11.42 -32.03 -22.09
CA SER A 312 11.57 -31.68 -20.67
C SER A 312 12.42 -30.43 -20.45
N TYR A 313 13.45 -30.25 -21.29
CA TYR A 313 14.33 -29.08 -21.28
C TYR A 313 13.60 -27.80 -21.71
N ALA A 314 12.81 -27.83 -22.79
CA ALA A 314 12.05 -26.67 -23.25
C ALA A 314 10.99 -26.24 -22.21
N TYR A 315 10.29 -27.20 -21.62
CA TYR A 315 9.33 -26.94 -20.54
C TYR A 315 10.01 -26.25 -19.35
N GLY A 316 11.18 -26.78 -18.94
CA GLY A 316 11.98 -26.20 -17.86
C GLY A 316 12.39 -24.76 -18.16
N ILE A 317 12.82 -24.45 -19.39
CA ILE A 317 13.18 -23.08 -19.79
C ILE A 317 12.00 -22.13 -19.68
N ILE A 318 10.82 -22.50 -20.21
CA ILE A 318 9.64 -21.64 -20.18
C ILE A 318 9.21 -21.39 -18.73
N THR A 319 9.23 -22.42 -17.89
CA THR A 319 8.91 -22.32 -16.46
C THR A 319 9.91 -21.42 -15.74
N ALA A 320 11.21 -21.56 -16.02
CA ALA A 320 12.28 -20.76 -15.43
C ALA A 320 12.23 -19.28 -15.86
N ILE A 321 11.93 -18.99 -17.14
CA ILE A 321 11.69 -17.63 -17.62
C ILE A 321 10.45 -17.03 -16.97
N SER A 322 9.36 -17.80 -16.88
CA SER A 322 8.13 -17.37 -16.22
C SER A 322 8.39 -17.04 -14.76
N PHE A 323 9.15 -17.87 -14.05
CA PHE A 323 9.59 -17.63 -12.68
C PHE A 323 10.40 -16.34 -12.51
N LEU A 324 11.41 -16.12 -13.37
CA LEU A 324 12.20 -14.88 -13.30
C LEU A 324 11.35 -13.64 -13.58
N LEU A 325 10.44 -13.71 -14.54
CA LEU A 325 9.54 -12.60 -14.85
C LEU A 325 8.58 -12.32 -13.69
N GLY A 326 8.02 -13.36 -13.06
CA GLY A 326 7.17 -13.22 -11.88
C GLY A 326 7.91 -12.59 -10.70
N ALA A 327 9.14 -13.04 -10.43
CA ALA A 327 9.99 -12.47 -9.39
C ALA A 327 10.35 -11.00 -9.67
N LEU A 328 10.64 -10.66 -10.94
CA LEU A 328 10.93 -9.30 -11.35
C LEU A 328 9.71 -8.39 -11.18
N CYS A 329 8.55 -8.80 -11.68
CA CYS A 329 7.31 -8.03 -11.56
C CYS A 329 6.89 -7.82 -10.10
N SER A 330 6.99 -8.84 -9.26
CA SER A 330 6.71 -8.74 -7.81
C SER A 330 7.66 -7.77 -7.11
N SER A 331 8.95 -7.79 -7.47
CA SER A 331 9.94 -6.83 -6.94
C SER A 331 9.64 -5.39 -7.37
N ILE A 332 9.19 -5.18 -8.62
CA ILE A 332 8.78 -3.87 -9.13
C ILE A 332 7.51 -3.39 -8.41
N ALA A 333 6.55 -4.28 -8.15
CA ALA A 333 5.33 -3.96 -7.40
C ALA A 333 5.66 -3.49 -5.98
N GLY A 334 6.54 -4.20 -5.26
CA GLY A 334 7.01 -3.77 -3.93
C GLY A 334 7.77 -2.44 -3.97
N TYR A 335 8.68 -2.26 -4.92
CA TYR A 335 9.42 -0.99 -5.09
C TYR A 335 8.50 0.19 -5.38
N ASN A 336 7.48 -0.03 -6.21
CA ASN A 336 6.52 0.99 -6.58
C ASN A 336 5.76 1.51 -5.35
N GLY A 337 5.40 0.63 -4.42
CA GLY A 337 4.84 1.00 -3.11
C GLY A 337 5.73 2.00 -2.37
N ILE A 338 7.02 1.67 -2.19
CA ILE A 338 8.01 2.57 -1.54
C ILE A 338 8.13 3.88 -2.32
N TYR A 339 8.31 3.81 -3.64
CA TYR A 339 8.57 4.97 -4.49
C TYR A 339 7.46 6.02 -4.38
N VAL A 340 6.21 5.56 -4.36
CA VAL A 340 5.02 6.41 -4.22
C VAL A 340 4.89 6.93 -2.80
N ALA A 341 4.95 6.04 -1.79
CA ALA A 341 4.76 6.38 -0.39
C ALA A 341 5.74 7.49 0.05
N VAL A 342 7.05 7.26 -0.02
CA VAL A 342 8.06 8.23 0.48
C VAL A 342 7.96 9.64 -0.12
N ARG A 343 7.34 9.78 -1.31
CA ARG A 343 7.07 11.09 -1.94
C ARG A 343 5.71 11.66 -1.56
N ALA A 344 4.71 10.80 -1.36
CA ALA A 344 3.37 11.16 -0.92
C ALA A 344 3.35 11.60 0.55
N ASN A 345 4.10 10.95 1.44
CA ASN A 345 4.10 11.20 2.89
C ASN A 345 4.31 12.69 3.20
N VAL A 346 5.36 13.29 2.61
CA VAL A 346 5.68 14.73 2.73
C VAL A 346 4.57 15.62 2.18
N LYS A 347 3.93 15.21 1.08
CA LYS A 347 2.84 15.97 0.45
C LYS A 347 1.56 15.93 1.28
N VAL A 348 1.26 14.80 1.92
CA VAL A 348 0.13 14.63 2.84
C VAL A 348 0.36 15.46 4.10
N ALA A 349 1.55 15.39 4.71
CA ALA A 349 1.94 16.22 5.84
C ALA A 349 1.79 17.73 5.52
N LYS A 350 2.28 18.16 4.35
CA LYS A 350 2.09 19.54 3.88
C LYS A 350 0.63 19.89 3.59
N ALA A 351 -0.16 18.96 3.06
CA ALA A 351 -1.59 19.19 2.79
C ALA A 351 -2.40 19.37 4.07
N ALA A 352 -2.04 18.64 5.13
CA ALA A 352 -2.69 18.73 6.42
C ALA A 352 -2.56 20.12 7.07
N THR A 353 -1.58 20.94 6.69
CA THR A 353 -1.42 22.29 7.26
C THR A 353 -2.49 23.28 6.78
N TYR A 354 -3.15 23.02 5.66
CA TYR A 354 -4.13 23.94 5.06
C TYR A 354 -5.47 23.31 4.68
N SER A 355 -5.57 22.00 4.46
CA SER A 355 -6.86 21.36 4.09
C SER A 355 -6.93 19.87 4.44
N TYR A 356 -7.92 19.53 5.25
CA TYR A 356 -8.27 18.14 5.59
C TYR A 356 -8.65 17.31 4.36
N ASN A 357 -9.57 17.80 3.51
CA ASN A 357 -10.00 17.09 2.31
C ASN A 357 -8.84 16.90 1.32
N LYS A 358 -7.93 17.89 1.19
CA LYS A 358 -6.76 17.74 0.33
C LYS A 358 -5.77 16.72 0.88
N ALA A 359 -5.55 16.67 2.19
CA ALA A 359 -4.72 15.64 2.81
C ALA A 359 -5.29 14.24 2.55
N LEU A 360 -6.60 14.05 2.75
CA LEU A 360 -7.30 12.80 2.45
C LEU A 360 -7.16 12.38 0.98
N ILE A 361 -7.49 13.28 0.04
CA ILE A 361 -7.46 12.99 -1.40
C ILE A 361 -6.03 12.68 -1.86
N THR A 362 -5.05 13.46 -1.40
CA THR A 362 -3.62 13.24 -1.71
C THR A 362 -3.17 11.88 -1.21
N CYS A 363 -3.51 11.52 0.04
CA CYS A 363 -3.15 10.24 0.64
C CYS A 363 -3.78 9.07 -0.11
N PHE A 364 -5.11 9.10 -0.29
CA PHE A 364 -5.85 8.00 -0.90
C PHE A 364 -5.51 7.79 -2.40
N ARG A 365 -5.38 8.87 -3.17
CA ARG A 365 -4.97 8.77 -4.58
C ARG A 365 -3.52 8.32 -4.75
N SER A 366 -2.65 8.61 -3.78
CA SER A 366 -1.29 8.08 -3.78
C SER A 366 -1.30 6.56 -3.60
N GLY A 367 -2.07 6.05 -2.63
CA GLY A 367 -2.26 4.60 -2.46
C GLY A 367 -2.83 3.91 -3.72
N ALA A 368 -3.71 4.60 -4.44
CA ALA A 368 -4.28 4.13 -5.70
C ALA A 368 -3.28 4.01 -6.86
N VAL A 369 -2.30 4.91 -6.95
CA VAL A 369 -1.22 4.77 -7.94
C VAL A 369 -0.53 3.42 -7.76
N SER A 370 -0.20 3.08 -6.52
CA SER A 370 0.46 1.81 -6.22
C SER A 370 -0.41 0.60 -6.60
N ALA A 371 -1.71 0.68 -6.29
CA ALA A 371 -2.66 -0.38 -6.61
C ALA A 371 -2.81 -0.63 -8.11
N ILE A 372 -2.96 0.44 -8.91
CA ILE A 372 -3.12 0.34 -10.37
C ILE A 372 -1.88 -0.26 -11.02
N VAL A 373 -0.69 0.13 -10.57
CA VAL A 373 0.56 -0.44 -11.10
C VAL A 373 0.63 -1.93 -10.83
N ASN A 374 0.27 -2.40 -9.64
CA ASN A 374 0.36 -3.82 -9.31
C ASN A 374 -0.56 -4.67 -10.18
N VAL A 375 -1.84 -4.29 -10.31
CA VAL A 375 -2.81 -5.03 -11.13
C VAL A 375 -2.44 -4.98 -12.62
N ALA A 376 -2.00 -3.82 -13.12
CA ALA A 376 -1.50 -3.71 -14.48
C ALA A 376 -0.26 -4.59 -14.70
N LEU A 377 0.72 -4.59 -13.80
CA LEU A 377 1.91 -5.45 -13.94
C LEU A 377 1.55 -6.94 -13.98
N ALA A 378 0.54 -7.38 -13.22
CA ALA A 378 0.07 -8.76 -13.23
C ALA A 378 -0.52 -9.14 -14.60
N ILE A 379 -1.43 -8.32 -15.13
CA ILE A 379 -2.03 -8.53 -16.47
C ILE A 379 -0.94 -8.50 -17.55
N LEU A 380 -0.04 -7.52 -17.49
CA LEU A 380 1.04 -7.36 -18.46
C LEU A 380 1.97 -8.58 -18.48
N GLY A 381 2.41 -9.05 -17.31
CA GLY A 381 3.32 -10.19 -17.18
C GLY A 381 2.71 -11.48 -17.72
N ILE A 382 1.48 -11.79 -17.30
CA ILE A 382 0.76 -12.99 -17.75
C ILE A 382 0.48 -12.92 -19.25
N CYS A 383 -0.04 -11.81 -19.77
CA CYS A 383 -0.31 -11.67 -21.21
C CYS A 383 0.97 -11.79 -22.04
N SER A 384 2.08 -11.21 -21.58
CA SER A 384 3.38 -11.30 -22.27
C SER A 384 3.88 -12.74 -22.35
N LEU A 385 3.70 -13.53 -21.28
CA LEU A 385 4.08 -14.95 -21.28
C LEU A 385 3.17 -15.80 -22.15
N LEU A 386 1.85 -15.54 -22.15
CA LEU A 386 0.92 -16.22 -23.06
C LEU A 386 1.23 -15.93 -24.53
N LEU A 387 1.60 -14.68 -24.86
CA LEU A 387 2.07 -14.31 -26.19
C LEU A 387 3.39 -15.00 -26.54
N LEU A 388 4.33 -15.11 -25.59
CA LEU A 388 5.58 -15.84 -25.78
C LEU A 388 5.32 -17.32 -26.10
N VAL A 389 4.45 -17.98 -25.32
CA VAL A 389 4.04 -19.37 -25.58
C VAL A 389 3.40 -19.50 -26.96
N ASN A 390 2.53 -18.56 -27.32
CA ASN A 390 1.88 -18.54 -28.64
C ASN A 390 2.87 -18.43 -29.81
N ILE A 391 3.95 -17.66 -29.63
CA ILE A 391 5.00 -17.49 -30.65
C ILE A 391 5.87 -18.74 -30.76
N LEU A 392 6.19 -19.38 -29.63
CA LEU A 392 7.05 -20.57 -29.59
C LEU A 392 6.31 -21.84 -30.05
N TYR A 393 5.02 -21.96 -29.70
CA TYR A 393 4.18 -23.13 -29.98
C TYR A 393 2.82 -22.72 -30.54
N PRO A 394 2.75 -22.17 -31.76
CA PRO A 394 1.52 -21.62 -32.35
C PRO A 394 0.43 -22.66 -32.60
N THR A 395 0.79 -23.94 -32.69
CA THR A 395 -0.15 -25.06 -32.93
C THR A 395 -0.66 -25.70 -31.64
N LEU A 396 -0.18 -25.27 -30.46
CA LEU A 396 -0.60 -25.82 -29.17
C LEU A 396 -2.02 -25.36 -28.82
N ALA A 397 -2.81 -26.25 -28.21
CA ALA A 397 -4.11 -25.88 -27.68
C ALA A 397 -3.97 -24.74 -26.65
N PHE A 398 -4.76 -23.67 -26.82
CA PHE A 398 -4.74 -22.49 -25.97
C PHE A 398 -5.11 -22.82 -24.52
N SER A 399 -5.98 -23.81 -24.32
CA SER A 399 -6.36 -24.38 -23.02
C SER A 399 -5.17 -24.86 -22.18
N LYS A 400 -4.03 -25.19 -22.81
CA LYS A 400 -2.83 -25.71 -22.14
C LYS A 400 -1.72 -24.68 -21.91
N TYR A 401 -1.86 -23.46 -22.44
CA TYR A 401 -0.87 -22.39 -22.21
C TYR A 401 -0.65 -22.07 -20.72
N PRO A 402 -1.69 -22.01 -19.86
CA PRO A 402 -1.52 -21.67 -18.44
C PRO A 402 -0.59 -22.64 -17.68
N LEU A 403 -0.55 -23.92 -18.07
CA LEU A 403 0.30 -24.94 -17.45
C LEU A 403 1.80 -24.64 -17.65
N LEU A 404 2.16 -24.01 -18.77
CA LEU A 404 3.57 -23.70 -19.09
C LEU A 404 4.10 -22.48 -18.32
N ILE A 405 3.21 -21.64 -17.78
CA ILE A 405 3.56 -20.36 -17.16
C ILE A 405 3.40 -20.37 -15.63
N VAL A 406 3.12 -21.52 -15.03
CA VAL A 406 2.94 -21.70 -13.57
C VAL A 406 4.13 -21.15 -12.77
N GLY A 407 5.33 -21.19 -13.35
CA GLY A 407 6.53 -20.59 -12.76
C GLY A 407 6.35 -19.11 -12.37
N TYR A 408 5.51 -18.35 -13.09
CA TYR A 408 5.23 -16.94 -12.78
C TYR A 408 4.62 -16.75 -11.40
N GLY A 409 3.64 -17.57 -11.02
CA GLY A 409 3.03 -17.55 -9.69
C GLY A 409 4.04 -17.91 -8.59
N PHE A 410 4.88 -18.91 -8.83
CA PHE A 410 5.95 -19.28 -7.90
C PHE A 410 6.96 -18.13 -7.71
N GLY A 411 7.41 -17.51 -8.80
CA GLY A 411 8.33 -16.37 -8.75
C GLY A 411 7.76 -15.19 -7.98
N ALA A 412 6.47 -14.88 -8.21
CA ALA A 412 5.77 -13.84 -7.47
C ALA A 412 5.68 -14.15 -5.97
N SER A 413 5.35 -15.40 -5.62
CA SER A 413 5.21 -15.90 -4.23
C SER A 413 6.50 -15.89 -3.44
N LEU A 414 7.61 -16.32 -4.06
CA LEU A 414 8.90 -16.34 -3.39
C LEU A 414 9.32 -14.93 -2.98
N VAL A 415 9.17 -13.97 -3.89
CA VAL A 415 9.49 -12.57 -3.63
C VAL A 415 8.54 -11.98 -2.60
N ALA A 416 7.22 -12.18 -2.75
CA ALA A 416 6.23 -11.67 -1.81
C ALA A 416 6.49 -12.16 -0.37
N MET A 417 6.79 -13.44 -0.19
CA MET A 417 7.09 -14.00 1.13
C MET A 417 8.32 -13.33 1.76
N LEU A 418 9.41 -13.18 1.00
CA LEU A 418 10.65 -12.57 1.52
C LEU A 418 10.49 -11.06 1.78
N TYR A 419 9.67 -10.37 0.98
CA TYR A 419 9.35 -8.96 1.18
C TYR A 419 8.51 -8.77 2.45
N GLN A 420 7.41 -9.51 2.57
CA GLN A 420 6.49 -9.40 3.71
C GLN A 420 7.19 -9.75 5.03
N LEU A 421 8.00 -10.80 5.03
CA LEU A 421 8.67 -11.28 6.24
C LEU A 421 9.80 -10.34 6.68
N ALA A 422 10.70 -9.96 5.76
CA ALA A 422 11.80 -9.07 6.11
C ALA A 422 11.31 -7.64 6.41
N GLY A 423 10.34 -7.15 5.64
CA GLY A 423 9.70 -5.86 5.88
C GLY A 423 8.97 -5.84 7.22
N GLY A 424 8.18 -6.89 7.51
CA GLY A 424 7.49 -7.06 8.79
C GLY A 424 8.43 -7.10 9.99
N ILE A 425 9.51 -7.89 9.91
CA ILE A 425 10.53 -7.94 10.98
C ILE A 425 11.17 -6.56 11.17
N TYR A 426 11.44 -5.83 10.08
CA TYR A 426 12.00 -4.50 10.14
C TYR A 426 11.07 -3.53 10.88
N THR A 427 9.84 -3.34 10.38
CA THR A 427 8.90 -2.36 10.93
C THR A 427 8.58 -2.67 12.38
N LYS A 428 8.19 -3.91 12.70
CA LYS A 428 7.74 -4.21 14.06
C LYS A 428 8.86 -4.24 15.09
N ALA A 429 10.09 -4.57 14.70
CA ALA A 429 11.21 -4.44 15.62
C ALA A 429 11.56 -2.98 15.91
N ALA A 430 11.37 -2.09 14.92
CA ALA A 430 11.55 -0.66 15.09
C ALA A 430 10.44 -0.07 15.99
N ASP A 431 9.19 -0.38 15.69
CA ASP A 431 7.95 0.03 16.38
C ASP A 431 8.02 -0.35 17.88
N ILE A 432 8.19 -1.65 18.19
CA ILE A 432 8.34 -2.14 19.58
C ILE A 432 9.52 -1.46 20.29
N GLY A 433 10.63 -1.26 19.56
CA GLY A 433 11.83 -0.61 20.07
C GLY A 433 11.59 0.86 20.44
N ALA A 434 10.86 1.58 19.59
CA ALA A 434 10.51 2.98 19.76
C ALA A 434 9.47 3.15 20.88
N ASP A 435 8.40 2.36 20.85
CA ASP A 435 7.24 2.51 21.72
C ASP A 435 7.51 2.11 23.16
N LEU A 436 8.18 0.99 23.41
CA LEU A 436 8.45 0.55 24.78
C LEU A 436 9.37 1.54 25.51
N VAL A 437 10.47 1.96 24.89
CA VAL A 437 11.39 2.90 25.57
C VAL A 437 10.81 4.31 25.58
N GLY A 438 10.19 4.75 24.48
CA GLY A 438 9.61 6.08 24.37
C GLY A 438 8.40 6.27 25.30
N LYS A 439 7.31 5.55 25.04
CA LYS A 439 6.02 5.74 25.72
C LYS A 439 6.03 5.17 27.15
N VAL A 440 6.58 3.98 27.35
CA VAL A 440 6.50 3.26 28.64
C VAL A 440 7.61 3.65 29.60
N GLU A 441 8.88 3.70 29.15
CA GLU A 441 10.02 3.98 30.05
C GLU A 441 10.33 5.47 30.23
N LYS A 442 10.17 6.28 29.17
CA LYS A 442 10.56 7.70 29.16
C LYS A 442 9.39 8.68 29.11
N HIS A 443 8.16 8.20 28.88
CA HIS A 443 6.94 9.00 28.80
C HIS A 443 7.03 10.17 27.80
N ILE A 444 7.70 9.94 26.67
CA ILE A 444 7.74 10.88 25.55
C ILE A 444 6.62 10.55 24.54
N PRO A 445 6.15 11.53 23.75
CA PRO A 445 5.18 11.31 22.69
C PRO A 445 5.60 10.21 21.69
N GLU A 446 4.61 9.65 21.01
CA GLU A 446 4.77 8.85 19.79
C GLU A 446 5.50 9.68 18.73
N ASP A 447 6.37 9.06 17.92
CA ASP A 447 7.15 9.73 16.86
C ASP A 447 8.05 10.90 17.32
N ASP A 448 8.37 11.00 18.62
CA ASP A 448 9.15 12.13 19.13
C ASP A 448 10.58 12.12 18.56
N PRO A 449 11.09 13.27 18.06
CA PRO A 449 12.43 13.38 17.47
C PRO A 449 13.59 13.22 18.48
N ARG A 450 13.32 12.95 19.76
CA ARG A 450 14.33 12.52 20.75
C ARG A 450 14.58 11.02 20.67
N ASN A 451 13.64 10.24 20.14
CA ASN A 451 13.75 8.80 20.11
C ASN A 451 14.58 8.33 18.89
N PRO A 452 15.75 7.68 19.10
CA PRO A 452 16.61 7.25 18.00
C PRO A 452 16.00 6.19 17.08
N ALA A 453 14.94 5.49 17.51
CA ALA A 453 14.28 4.47 16.70
C ALA A 453 13.22 5.02 15.72
N VAL A 454 12.75 6.27 15.89
CA VAL A 454 11.61 6.81 15.11
C VAL A 454 11.86 6.85 13.61
N ILE A 455 13.07 7.22 13.15
CA ILE A 455 13.37 7.15 11.72
C ILE A 455 13.33 5.72 11.19
N ALA A 456 13.76 4.74 11.99
CA ALA A 456 13.66 3.34 11.58
C ALA A 456 12.20 2.88 11.56
N ASP A 457 11.37 3.35 12.47
CA ASP A 457 9.94 3.06 12.48
C ASP A 457 9.24 3.56 11.21
N LEU A 458 9.41 4.84 10.89
CA LEU A 458 8.86 5.45 9.69
C LEU A 458 9.42 4.82 8.39
N VAL A 459 10.69 4.41 8.37
CA VAL A 459 11.25 3.61 7.26
C VAL A 459 10.54 2.24 7.19
N GLY A 460 10.29 1.63 8.34
CA GLY A 460 9.55 0.40 8.53
C GLY A 460 8.21 0.39 7.81
N ASP A 461 7.37 1.41 7.99
CA ASP A 461 6.05 1.45 7.35
C ASP A 461 6.13 1.43 5.82
N ASN A 462 7.19 2.04 5.26
CA ASN A 462 7.41 2.04 3.82
C ASN A 462 7.90 0.66 3.33
N VAL A 463 8.82 0.01 4.05
CA VAL A 463 9.43 -1.26 3.59
C VAL A 463 8.60 -2.51 3.95
N GLY A 464 7.85 -2.46 5.05
CA GLY A 464 6.93 -3.51 5.49
C GLY A 464 5.53 -3.27 4.95
N ASP A 465 4.84 -2.28 5.52
CA ASP A 465 3.41 -2.09 5.30
C ASP A 465 3.07 -1.60 3.88
N CYS A 466 3.97 -0.91 3.18
CA CYS A 466 3.79 -0.60 1.75
C CYS A 466 4.40 -1.67 0.82
N ALA A 467 5.71 -1.91 0.91
CA ALA A 467 6.40 -2.76 -0.07
C ALA A 467 5.97 -4.23 0.03
N GLY A 468 5.93 -4.76 1.25
CA GLY A 468 5.47 -6.12 1.53
C GLY A 468 4.04 -6.34 1.05
N GLN A 469 3.15 -5.43 1.42
CA GLN A 469 1.74 -5.52 1.06
C GLN A 469 1.48 -5.38 -0.45
N CYS A 470 2.24 -4.53 -1.13
CA CYS A 470 2.19 -4.43 -2.58
C CYS A 470 2.63 -5.74 -3.26
N ALA A 471 3.70 -6.37 -2.78
CA ALA A 471 4.20 -7.64 -3.32
C ALA A 471 3.23 -8.81 -3.04
N ASP A 472 2.65 -8.86 -1.83
CA ASP A 472 1.63 -9.83 -1.41
C ASP A 472 0.38 -9.78 -2.30
N LEU A 473 -0.22 -8.60 -2.48
CA LEU A 473 -1.41 -8.49 -3.31
C LEU A 473 -1.11 -8.76 -4.79
N PHE A 474 0.06 -8.32 -5.28
CA PHE A 474 0.50 -8.66 -6.63
C PHE A 474 0.53 -10.18 -6.83
N GLU A 475 1.16 -10.90 -5.90
CA GLU A 475 1.21 -12.35 -5.97
C GLU A 475 -0.18 -12.99 -5.91
N SER A 476 -1.03 -12.56 -4.99
CA SER A 476 -2.38 -13.11 -4.82
C SER A 476 -3.16 -13.03 -6.14
N ILE A 477 -3.13 -11.88 -6.81
CA ILE A 477 -3.75 -11.70 -8.12
C ILE A 477 -3.13 -12.63 -9.17
N CYS A 478 -1.80 -12.74 -9.22
CA CYS A 478 -1.13 -13.61 -10.20
C CYS A 478 -1.45 -15.09 -10.02
N ALA A 479 -1.40 -15.58 -8.78
CA ALA A 479 -1.68 -16.98 -8.46
C ALA A 479 -3.14 -17.35 -8.78
N GLU A 480 -4.08 -16.46 -8.45
CA GLU A 480 -5.50 -16.66 -8.69
C GLU A 480 -5.87 -16.63 -10.18
N ILE A 481 -5.29 -15.68 -10.94
CA ILE A 481 -5.47 -15.66 -12.40
C ILE A 481 -4.96 -16.99 -12.99
N ILE A 482 -3.74 -17.43 -12.67
CA ILE A 482 -3.17 -18.66 -13.23
C ILE A 482 -4.01 -19.89 -12.84
N ALA A 483 -4.43 -20.01 -11.57
CA ALA A 483 -5.26 -21.12 -11.12
C ALA A 483 -6.61 -21.16 -11.86
N SER A 484 -7.26 -20.00 -12.00
CA SER A 484 -8.52 -19.86 -12.74
C SER A 484 -8.36 -20.20 -14.22
N MET A 485 -7.22 -19.82 -14.81
CA MET A 485 -6.90 -20.12 -16.21
C MET A 485 -6.72 -21.62 -16.44
N ILE A 486 -6.03 -22.32 -15.53
CA ILE A 486 -5.83 -23.77 -15.61
C ILE A 486 -7.17 -24.50 -15.52
N LEU A 487 -8.02 -24.13 -14.56
CA LEU A 487 -9.37 -24.72 -14.44
C LEU A 487 -10.23 -24.45 -15.66
N GLY A 488 -10.18 -23.23 -16.22
CA GLY A 488 -10.88 -22.88 -17.45
C GLY A 488 -10.41 -23.68 -18.66
N GLY A 489 -9.11 -23.96 -18.75
CA GLY A 489 -8.52 -24.82 -19.78
C GLY A 489 -8.94 -26.28 -19.66
N ASN A 490 -9.12 -26.78 -18.44
CA ASN A 490 -9.52 -28.17 -18.23
C ASN A 490 -11.00 -28.45 -18.61
N LEU A 491 -11.82 -27.41 -18.80
CA LEU A 491 -13.19 -27.58 -19.30
C LEU A 491 -13.27 -28.20 -20.71
N SER A 492 -12.21 -28.10 -21.54
CA SER A 492 -12.16 -28.82 -22.83
C SER A 492 -11.67 -30.27 -22.71
N GLU A 493 -11.24 -30.73 -21.53
CA GLU A 493 -10.82 -32.12 -21.36
C GLU A 493 -12.01 -33.06 -21.58
N ASN A 494 -11.76 -34.17 -22.28
CA ASN A 494 -12.74 -35.15 -22.77
C ASN A 494 -13.55 -34.73 -24.02
N GLY A 495 -13.20 -33.61 -24.67
CA GLY A 495 -13.75 -33.24 -25.99
C GLY A 495 -15.21 -32.79 -25.98
N ILE A 496 -15.78 -32.53 -24.80
CA ILE A 496 -17.20 -32.14 -24.66
C ILE A 496 -17.42 -30.67 -25.07
N ILE A 497 -16.44 -29.81 -24.75
CA ILE A 497 -16.46 -28.38 -25.07
C ILE A 497 -15.37 -28.10 -26.11
N SER A 498 -15.71 -27.28 -27.12
CA SER A 498 -14.76 -26.88 -28.15
C SER A 498 -13.59 -26.08 -27.57
N GLU A 499 -12.41 -26.22 -28.18
CA GLU A 499 -11.20 -25.48 -27.80
C GLU A 499 -11.36 -23.94 -27.96
N GLN A 500 -12.26 -23.50 -28.85
CA GLN A 500 -12.62 -22.09 -28.96
C GLN A 500 -13.40 -21.63 -27.71
N THR A 501 -14.39 -22.39 -27.28
CA THR A 501 -15.18 -22.09 -26.09
C THR A 501 -14.32 -22.09 -24.82
N ALA A 502 -13.44 -23.09 -24.64
CA ALA A 502 -12.54 -23.16 -23.50
C ALA A 502 -11.61 -21.94 -23.39
N SER A 503 -11.19 -21.35 -24.51
CA SER A 503 -10.34 -20.16 -24.50
C SER A 503 -11.00 -18.93 -23.86
N TYR A 504 -12.33 -18.80 -23.91
CA TYR A 504 -13.04 -17.72 -23.21
C TYR A 504 -12.97 -17.88 -21.69
N PHE A 505 -13.05 -19.11 -21.20
CA PHE A 505 -12.90 -19.44 -19.78
C PHE A 505 -11.47 -19.20 -19.28
N VAL A 506 -10.47 -19.43 -20.12
CA VAL A 506 -9.07 -19.12 -19.84
C VAL A 506 -8.85 -17.60 -19.82
N LEU A 507 -9.43 -16.83 -20.74
CA LEU A 507 -9.22 -15.37 -20.79
C LEU A 507 -10.05 -14.59 -19.75
N PHE A 508 -11.13 -15.17 -19.24
CA PHE A 508 -12.04 -14.56 -18.27
C PHE A 508 -11.37 -13.81 -17.11
N PRO A 509 -10.44 -14.41 -16.31
CA PRO A 509 -9.81 -13.72 -15.19
C PRO A 509 -9.04 -12.45 -15.60
N LEU A 510 -8.43 -12.42 -16.79
CA LEU A 510 -7.72 -11.24 -17.30
C LEU A 510 -8.69 -10.10 -17.63
N PHE A 511 -9.87 -10.41 -18.17
CA PHE A 511 -10.90 -9.42 -18.43
C PHE A 511 -11.51 -8.86 -17.14
N VAL A 512 -11.68 -9.70 -16.11
CA VAL A 512 -12.18 -9.25 -14.79
C VAL A 512 -11.23 -8.21 -14.19
N HIS A 513 -9.92 -8.46 -14.18
CA HIS A 513 -8.96 -7.49 -13.64
C HIS A 513 -8.76 -6.26 -14.54
N SER A 514 -8.96 -6.41 -15.85
CA SER A 514 -9.00 -5.24 -16.75
C SER A 514 -10.22 -4.35 -16.44
N MET A 515 -11.36 -4.95 -16.12
CA MET A 515 -12.53 -4.21 -15.65
C MET A 515 -12.27 -3.55 -14.28
N ASP A 516 -11.67 -4.27 -13.33
CA ASP A 516 -11.32 -3.74 -12.00
C ASP A 516 -10.53 -2.42 -12.10
N LEU A 517 -9.48 -2.39 -12.94
CA LEU A 517 -8.67 -1.19 -13.21
C LEU A 517 -9.54 0.03 -13.55
N LEU A 518 -10.56 -0.14 -14.40
CA LEU A 518 -11.47 0.94 -14.80
C LEU A 518 -12.42 1.33 -13.66
N ILE A 519 -13.17 0.36 -13.13
CA ILE A 519 -14.27 0.63 -12.18
C ILE A 519 -13.73 1.17 -10.85
N SER A 520 -12.60 0.63 -10.39
CA SER A 520 -11.97 1.06 -9.15
C SER A 520 -11.38 2.45 -9.31
N THR A 521 -10.80 2.77 -10.47
CA THR A 521 -10.36 4.14 -10.77
C THR A 521 -11.53 5.12 -10.67
N ILE A 522 -12.68 4.82 -11.29
CA ILE A 522 -13.88 5.67 -11.19
C ILE A 522 -14.28 5.87 -9.72
N GLY A 523 -14.35 4.78 -8.95
CA GLY A 523 -14.65 4.84 -7.52
C GLY A 523 -13.67 5.70 -6.72
N ILE A 524 -12.37 5.61 -7.02
CA ILE A 524 -11.33 6.34 -6.30
C ILE A 524 -11.48 7.86 -6.48
N TYR A 525 -11.91 8.31 -7.66
CA TYR A 525 -12.16 9.73 -7.91
C TYR A 525 -13.41 10.29 -7.20
N LEU A 526 -14.33 9.42 -6.75
CA LEU A 526 -15.52 9.81 -5.99
C LEU A 526 -15.26 10.02 -4.50
N VAL A 527 -14.10 9.61 -3.98
CA VAL A 527 -13.75 9.81 -2.57
C VAL A 527 -13.45 11.29 -2.31
N SER A 528 -14.31 11.92 -1.52
CA SER A 528 -14.14 13.27 -1.00
C SER A 528 -15.00 13.45 0.26
N VAL A 529 -14.55 14.29 1.19
CA VAL A 529 -15.33 14.78 2.33
C VAL A 529 -15.90 16.17 2.03
N LYS A 530 -16.99 16.55 2.69
CA LYS A 530 -17.58 17.88 2.46
C LYS A 530 -16.61 18.97 2.89
N ASN A 531 -16.26 19.86 1.96
CA ASN A 531 -15.49 21.05 2.27
C ASN A 531 -16.36 22.06 3.04
N ASN A 532 -15.96 22.41 4.26
CA ASN A 532 -15.98 23.83 4.61
C ASN A 532 -14.82 24.44 3.82
N ASN A 533 -15.11 25.02 2.65
CA ASN A 533 -14.13 25.59 1.70
C ASN A 533 -13.42 26.86 2.22
N GLU A 534 -13.59 27.16 3.50
CA GLU A 534 -12.91 28.23 4.20
C GLU A 534 -11.51 27.71 4.56
N PRO A 535 -10.41 28.36 4.14
CA PRO A 535 -9.14 28.09 4.79
C PRO A 535 -9.33 28.24 6.30
N PHE A 536 -8.65 27.41 7.11
CA PHE A 536 -8.78 27.48 8.58
C PHE A 536 -8.50 28.89 9.14
N SER A 537 -7.89 29.79 8.36
CA SER A 537 -7.75 31.22 8.65
C SER A 537 -9.02 32.07 8.54
N THR A 538 -10.06 31.69 7.77
CA THR A 538 -11.29 32.50 7.56
C THR A 538 -12.46 32.12 8.45
N LEU A 539 -12.41 30.96 9.12
CA LEU A 539 -13.32 30.62 10.25
C LEU A 539 -13.28 31.66 11.39
N ASN A 540 -12.29 32.55 11.38
CA ASN A 540 -12.11 33.67 12.32
C ASN A 540 -12.99 34.90 12.04
N LEU A 541 -13.71 34.99 10.90
CA LEU A 541 -14.52 36.18 10.55
C LEU A 541 -16.03 35.93 10.46
N GLU A 542 -16.48 34.71 10.10
CA GLU A 542 -17.92 34.41 10.00
C GLU A 542 -18.59 33.96 11.31
N SER A 543 -17.84 33.44 12.28
CA SER A 543 -18.39 33.01 13.57
C SER A 543 -18.81 34.18 14.45
N ASN A 544 -18.20 35.37 14.27
CA ASN A 544 -18.55 36.59 14.99
C ASN A 544 -19.77 37.35 14.41
N THR A 545 -20.24 36.99 13.22
CA THR A 545 -21.43 37.63 12.61
C THR A 545 -22.70 36.80 12.73
N LYS A 546 -22.61 35.48 13.00
CA LYS A 546 -23.78 34.59 13.15
C LYS A 546 -24.26 34.37 14.60
N ILE A 547 -23.60 34.97 15.60
CA ILE A 547 -24.02 34.87 17.03
C ILE A 547 -24.91 36.05 17.47
N VAL A 548 -25.10 37.09 16.65
CA VAL A 548 -25.96 38.23 17.03
C VAL A 548 -27.43 38.08 16.59
N ASP A 549 -27.76 37.20 15.65
CA ASP A 549 -29.13 37.01 15.18
C ASP A 549 -29.63 35.57 15.36
N LYS A 550 -30.02 35.25 16.60
CA LYS A 550 -31.13 34.31 16.89
C LYS A 550 -31.61 34.47 18.33
N LYS A 551 -32.41 35.51 18.56
CA LYS A 551 -33.40 35.51 19.64
C LYS A 551 -34.54 34.59 19.23
N ASP A 552 -34.59 33.39 19.80
CA ASP A 552 -35.84 32.65 19.92
C ASP A 552 -36.18 32.42 21.39
N LYS A 553 -37.13 33.25 21.84
CA LYS A 553 -37.97 33.03 23.00
C LYS A 553 -38.81 31.78 22.76
N SER A 554 -38.64 30.75 23.56
CA SER A 554 -39.71 29.91 24.15
C SER A 554 -39.14 28.56 24.61
N TYR A 555 -39.75 27.99 25.65
CA TYR A 555 -39.53 26.65 26.20
C TYR A 555 -38.37 26.48 27.21
N PHE A 556 -38.56 26.90 28.45
CA PHE A 556 -39.13 26.05 29.53
C PHE A 556 -38.94 26.76 30.90
N ASN A 557 -40.01 27.41 31.36
CA ASN A 557 -40.27 27.54 32.79
C ASN A 557 -40.86 26.20 33.24
N ASN A 558 -40.22 25.53 34.20
CA ASN A 558 -40.86 24.85 35.33
C ASN A 558 -39.84 23.94 36.04
N LEU A 559 -39.43 24.37 37.24
CA LEU A 559 -39.47 23.63 38.51
C LEU A 559 -38.30 24.05 39.40
N ASN A 560 -38.60 24.99 40.30
CA ASN A 560 -37.91 25.08 41.59
C ASN A 560 -38.40 23.95 42.50
N SER A 561 -37.48 23.28 43.21
CA SER A 561 -37.68 22.98 44.64
C SER A 561 -36.44 22.37 45.30
N SER A 562 -36.05 22.96 46.45
CA SER A 562 -35.20 22.43 47.54
C SER A 562 -33.70 22.23 47.23
N MET A 563 -32.71 22.57 48.06
CA MET A 563 -32.67 22.86 49.51
C MET A 563 -31.33 23.57 49.84
N HIS A 564 -31.34 24.39 50.89
CA HIS A 564 -30.22 25.15 51.50
C HIS A 564 -28.95 24.34 51.81
N VAL A 565 -27.76 24.99 51.81
CA VAL A 565 -26.91 25.24 53.01
C VAL A 565 -25.76 26.23 52.71
N GLU A 566 -25.79 27.33 53.47
CA GLU A 566 -24.78 28.22 54.06
C GLU A 566 -23.52 28.76 53.34
N GLU A 567 -23.46 30.09 53.42
CA GLU A 567 -22.37 31.05 53.21
C GLU A 567 -21.49 31.16 54.47
N SER A 568 -20.16 31.29 54.32
CA SER A 568 -19.34 31.97 55.34
C SER A 568 -18.12 32.69 54.74
N ALA A 569 -18.22 34.02 54.82
CA ALA A 569 -17.34 35.16 54.52
C ALA A 569 -15.80 35.04 54.64
N MET A 570 -15.07 35.68 53.70
CA MET A 570 -14.39 36.99 53.91
C MET A 570 -13.63 37.46 52.63
N ARG A 571 -13.90 38.70 52.19
CA ARG A 571 -13.02 39.51 51.32
C ARG A 571 -12.12 40.39 52.20
N PRO A 572 -10.96 40.89 51.71
CA PRO A 572 -10.99 42.19 51.03
C PRO A 572 -10.09 42.30 49.78
N LEU A 573 -10.69 42.94 48.77
CA LEU A 573 -10.14 43.88 47.79
C LEU A 573 -8.61 43.92 47.56
N ASN A 574 -8.20 43.61 46.33
CA ASN A 574 -7.32 44.53 45.60
C ASN A 574 -7.68 44.52 44.12
N ASN A 575 -8.21 45.65 43.65
CA ASN A 575 -8.44 45.95 42.24
C ASN A 575 -7.09 46.04 41.52
N ASN A 576 -7.05 45.54 40.27
CA ASN A 576 -6.03 45.74 39.21
C ASN A 576 -5.58 44.43 38.54
N LYS A 577 -6.51 43.53 38.18
CA LYS A 577 -6.22 42.33 37.37
C LYS A 577 -7.42 41.91 36.49
N GLU A 578 -8.06 42.85 35.81
CA GLU A 578 -9.14 42.51 34.86
C GLU A 578 -8.96 43.07 33.44
N GLU A 579 -7.82 43.69 33.10
CA GLU A 579 -7.55 44.13 31.71
C GLU A 579 -6.42 43.36 30.99
N SER A 580 -5.68 42.49 31.68
CA SER A 580 -4.66 41.63 31.05
C SER A 580 -5.18 40.25 30.63
N ASP A 581 -6.28 39.79 31.23
CA ASP A 581 -6.76 38.42 31.05
C ASP A 581 -7.85 38.31 29.95
N LEU A 582 -8.31 39.45 29.41
CA LEU A 582 -9.28 39.52 28.31
C LEU A 582 -8.64 39.65 26.92
N LEU A 583 -7.32 39.84 26.83
CA LEU A 583 -6.59 39.98 25.55
C LEU A 583 -5.85 38.71 25.09
N TYR A 584 -5.89 37.64 25.89
CA TYR A 584 -5.26 36.35 25.58
C TYR A 584 -6.23 35.16 25.45
N ALA A 585 -7.54 35.42 25.43
CA ALA A 585 -8.56 34.35 25.38
C ALA A 585 -8.99 33.90 23.96
N ASN A 586 -8.41 34.45 22.88
CA ASN A 586 -8.99 34.33 21.53
C ASN A 586 -8.14 33.59 20.47
N TYR A 587 -7.18 32.75 20.85
CA TYR A 587 -6.36 31.98 19.88
C TYR A 587 -6.21 30.48 20.13
N ASP A 588 -7.03 29.87 20.99
CA ASP A 588 -7.11 28.42 21.13
C ASP A 588 -8.50 27.92 20.68
N TYR A 589 -8.66 27.70 19.38
CA TYR A 589 -9.67 26.77 18.90
C TYR A 589 -8.97 25.46 18.56
N ASP A 590 -8.87 24.57 19.55
CA ASP A 590 -8.45 23.18 19.36
C ASP A 590 -9.49 22.50 18.45
N VAL A 591 -9.16 22.34 17.17
CA VAL A 591 -9.92 21.47 16.27
C VAL A 591 -9.77 20.05 16.79
N THR A 592 -10.77 19.56 17.52
CA THR A 592 -10.74 18.20 18.04
C THR A 592 -11.01 17.22 16.89
N PRO A 593 -10.36 16.02 16.88
CA PRO A 593 -10.58 14.98 15.87
C PRO A 593 -12.06 14.55 15.70
N GLU A 594 -12.92 14.88 16.67
CA GLU A 594 -14.36 14.62 16.66
C GLU A 594 -15.15 15.54 15.71
N GLN A 595 -14.64 16.75 15.44
CA GLN A 595 -15.26 17.71 14.53
C GLN A 595 -15.01 17.39 13.04
N LEU A 596 -14.03 16.53 12.75
CA LEU A 596 -13.67 16.12 11.38
C LEU A 596 -14.57 14.98 10.89
N GLU A 597 -15.12 15.12 9.68
CA GLU A 597 -15.90 14.07 9.02
C GLU A 597 -15.05 12.79 8.89
N ASN A 598 -15.63 11.64 9.28
CA ASN A 598 -14.92 10.36 9.25
C ASN A 598 -14.58 9.96 7.78
N PRO A 599 -13.29 9.88 7.40
CA PRO A 599 -12.90 9.61 6.02
C PRO A 599 -13.25 8.18 5.60
N LEU A 600 -13.31 7.24 6.54
CA LEU A 600 -13.72 5.86 6.28
C LEU A 600 -15.13 5.80 5.71
N LYS A 601 -16.04 6.67 6.16
CA LYS A 601 -17.42 6.73 5.64
C LYS A 601 -17.45 7.13 4.17
N ALA A 602 -16.62 8.09 3.77
CA ALA A 602 -16.50 8.52 2.38
C ALA A 602 -15.91 7.40 1.51
N MET A 603 -14.84 6.74 1.99
CA MET A 603 -14.19 5.61 1.31
C MET A 603 -15.15 4.42 1.14
N LEU A 604 -15.90 4.05 2.17
CA LEU A 604 -16.87 2.94 2.12
C LEU A 604 -18.06 3.25 1.19
N LYS A 605 -18.53 4.50 1.15
CA LYS A 605 -19.60 4.90 0.21
C LYS A 605 -19.12 4.77 -1.24
N ALA A 606 -17.91 5.23 -1.53
CA ALA A 606 -17.30 5.06 -2.84
C ALA A 606 -17.04 3.57 -3.15
N TYR A 607 -16.60 2.78 -2.16
CA TYR A 607 -16.40 1.34 -2.32
C TYR A 607 -17.70 0.62 -2.68
N PHE A 608 -18.81 0.94 -2.02
CA PHE A 608 -20.13 0.38 -2.35
C PHE A 608 -20.57 0.73 -3.78
N PHE A 609 -20.30 1.96 -4.23
CA PHE A 609 -20.53 2.37 -5.61
C PHE A 609 -19.67 1.56 -6.60
N THR A 610 -18.38 1.39 -6.30
CA THR A 610 -17.46 0.56 -7.09
C THR A 610 -17.95 -0.89 -7.18
N CYS A 611 -18.39 -1.48 -6.06
CA CYS A 611 -18.95 -2.84 -6.04
C CYS A 611 -20.20 -2.94 -6.91
N SER A 612 -21.09 -1.95 -6.85
CA SER A 612 -22.31 -1.91 -7.66
C SER A 612 -21.99 -1.86 -9.16
N LEU A 613 -21.02 -1.04 -9.55
CA LEU A 613 -20.54 -0.98 -10.93
C LEU A 613 -19.83 -2.28 -11.34
N GLY A 614 -19.10 -2.90 -10.40
CA GLY A 614 -18.47 -4.21 -10.57
C GLY A 614 -19.48 -5.31 -10.85
N VAL A 615 -20.60 -5.39 -10.13
CA VAL A 615 -21.65 -6.38 -10.40
C VAL A 615 -22.19 -6.25 -11.83
N ILE A 616 -22.44 -5.02 -12.28
CA ILE A 616 -22.96 -4.75 -13.63
C ILE A 616 -21.92 -5.14 -14.68
N GLY A 617 -20.67 -4.68 -14.53
CA GLY A 617 -19.59 -4.97 -15.46
C GLY A 617 -19.26 -6.47 -15.51
N PHE A 618 -19.24 -7.15 -14.37
CA PHE A 618 -18.96 -8.58 -14.28
C PHE A 618 -20.08 -9.40 -14.94
N SER A 619 -21.35 -9.04 -14.70
CA SER A 619 -22.49 -9.69 -15.35
C SER A 619 -22.46 -9.48 -16.87
N PHE A 620 -22.05 -8.29 -17.33
CA PHE A 620 -21.84 -8.02 -18.74
C PHE A 620 -20.71 -8.88 -19.33
N LEU A 621 -19.58 -9.03 -18.63
CA LEU A 621 -18.48 -9.91 -19.04
C LEU A 621 -18.91 -11.38 -19.11
N CYS A 622 -19.65 -11.87 -18.11
CA CYS A 622 -20.20 -13.22 -18.13
C CYS A 622 -21.14 -13.41 -19.32
N LYS A 623 -22.01 -12.44 -19.63
CA LYS A 623 -22.89 -12.50 -20.80
C LYS A 623 -22.09 -12.51 -22.11
N LEU A 624 -21.03 -11.71 -22.21
CA LEU A 624 -20.19 -11.62 -23.41
C LEU A 624 -19.41 -12.92 -23.66
N LEU A 625 -18.86 -13.54 -22.61
CA LEU A 625 -17.93 -14.66 -22.73
C LEU A 625 -18.61 -16.04 -22.58
N PHE A 626 -19.72 -16.13 -21.84
CA PHE A 626 -20.39 -17.39 -21.50
C PHE A 626 -21.79 -17.54 -22.09
N SER A 627 -22.17 -16.70 -23.07
CA SER A 627 -23.37 -16.92 -23.87
C SER A 627 -23.09 -17.96 -24.95
N LEU A 628 -23.23 -19.24 -24.58
CA LEU A 628 -22.96 -20.39 -25.45
C LEU A 628 -24.26 -20.95 -26.03
N ASP A 629 -24.21 -21.43 -27.28
CA ASP A 629 -25.37 -22.00 -27.98
C ASP A 629 -25.96 -23.22 -27.25
N ASN A 630 -25.11 -24.08 -26.70
CA ASN A 630 -25.51 -25.28 -25.97
C ASN A 630 -25.95 -25.01 -24.51
N ALA A 631 -25.66 -23.83 -23.95
CA ALA A 631 -25.93 -23.49 -22.55
C ALA A 631 -26.31 -22.01 -22.38
N LYS A 632 -27.42 -21.60 -23.00
CA LYS A 632 -27.88 -20.20 -23.09
C LYS A 632 -27.98 -19.44 -21.76
N TYR A 633 -28.20 -20.15 -20.65
CA TYR A 633 -28.34 -19.57 -19.30
C TYR A 633 -27.09 -19.69 -18.43
N ALA A 634 -25.99 -20.27 -18.92
CA ALA A 634 -24.75 -20.46 -18.14
C ALA A 634 -24.19 -19.13 -17.60
N TRP A 635 -24.25 -18.06 -18.40
CA TRP A 635 -23.79 -16.73 -17.99
C TRP A 635 -24.52 -16.19 -16.75
N ILE A 636 -25.80 -16.54 -16.55
CA ILE A 636 -26.58 -16.09 -15.39
C ILE A 636 -26.05 -16.74 -14.12
N TYR A 637 -25.82 -18.06 -14.16
CA TYR A 637 -25.29 -18.80 -13.02
C TYR A 637 -23.88 -18.30 -12.63
N PHE A 638 -23.01 -18.06 -13.61
CA PHE A 638 -21.69 -17.49 -13.33
C PHE A 638 -21.74 -16.04 -12.86
N SER A 639 -22.69 -15.24 -13.34
CA SER A 639 -22.90 -13.89 -12.81
C SER A 639 -23.27 -13.94 -11.32
N PHE A 640 -24.13 -14.89 -10.92
CA PHE A 640 -24.42 -15.13 -9.51
C PHE A 640 -23.23 -15.66 -8.71
N CYS A 641 -22.37 -16.52 -9.29
CA CYS A 641 -21.11 -16.90 -8.66
C CYS A 641 -20.22 -15.68 -8.38
N GLY A 642 -20.05 -14.80 -9.37
CA GLY A 642 -19.30 -13.55 -9.20
C GLY A 642 -19.89 -12.65 -8.11
N PHE A 643 -21.22 -12.52 -8.07
CA PHE A 643 -21.91 -11.78 -7.03
C PHE A 643 -21.68 -12.37 -5.63
N ILE A 644 -21.68 -13.70 -5.47
CA ILE A 644 -21.34 -14.37 -4.20
C ILE A 644 -19.91 -14.03 -3.78
N GLY A 645 -18.98 -13.96 -4.73
CA GLY A 645 -17.61 -13.51 -4.50
C GLY A 645 -17.52 -12.08 -3.97
N MET A 646 -18.19 -11.14 -4.64
CA MET A 646 -18.26 -9.73 -4.20
C MET A 646 -18.94 -9.58 -2.84
N ALA A 647 -20.00 -10.35 -2.59
CA ALA A 647 -20.68 -10.39 -1.29
C ALA A 647 -19.76 -10.95 -0.20
N CYS A 648 -18.99 -12.00 -0.49
CA CYS A 648 -17.95 -12.53 0.39
C CYS A 648 -16.96 -11.43 0.78
N SER A 649 -16.38 -10.73 -0.21
CA SER A 649 -15.49 -9.59 0.01
C SER A 649 -16.08 -8.57 0.99
N TYR A 650 -17.32 -8.13 0.73
CA TYR A 650 -17.98 -7.13 1.53
C TYR A 650 -18.25 -7.61 2.97
N LEU A 651 -18.67 -8.86 3.14
CA LEU A 651 -18.87 -9.48 4.46
C LEU A 651 -17.57 -9.58 5.24
N PHE A 652 -16.44 -9.91 4.59
CA PHE A 652 -15.12 -9.93 5.23
C PHE A 652 -14.73 -8.57 5.79
N VAL A 653 -14.98 -7.49 5.05
CA VAL A 653 -14.75 -6.13 5.55
C VAL A 653 -15.62 -5.85 6.79
N ILE A 654 -16.90 -6.21 6.78
CA ILE A 654 -17.79 -6.02 7.94
C ILE A 654 -17.33 -6.83 9.15
N LEU A 655 -17.04 -8.12 8.95
CA LEU A 655 -16.64 -9.03 10.03
C LEU A 655 -15.30 -8.60 10.64
N THR A 656 -14.33 -8.22 9.81
CA THR A 656 -13.04 -7.73 10.29
C THR A 656 -13.24 -6.50 11.19
N ARG A 657 -14.05 -5.53 10.74
CA ARG A 657 -14.39 -4.35 11.56
C ARG A 657 -15.07 -4.71 12.87
N TYR A 658 -16.00 -5.67 12.88
CA TYR A 658 -16.67 -6.08 14.12
C TYR A 658 -15.69 -6.54 15.21
N TYR A 659 -14.58 -7.17 14.81
CA TYR A 659 -13.55 -7.65 15.73
C TYR A 659 -12.45 -6.62 16.02
N THR A 660 -12.16 -5.69 15.11
CA THR A 660 -11.00 -4.79 15.22
C THR A 660 -11.35 -3.32 15.43
N ASP A 661 -12.54 -2.82 15.09
CA ASP A 661 -12.90 -1.41 15.23
C ASP A 661 -13.36 -1.13 16.67
N TYR A 662 -12.79 -0.08 17.30
CA TYR A 662 -13.10 0.32 18.68
C TYR A 662 -14.54 0.78 18.90
N SER A 663 -15.31 0.98 17.82
CA SER A 663 -16.76 1.23 17.89
C SER A 663 -17.52 0.03 18.48
N TYR A 664 -17.00 -1.19 18.30
CA TYR A 664 -17.67 -2.43 18.66
C TYR A 664 -17.32 -2.96 20.05
N PRO A 665 -18.20 -3.79 20.66
CA PRO A 665 -17.98 -4.31 22.01
C PRO A 665 -16.72 -5.16 22.17
N LYS A 666 -16.25 -5.82 21.11
CA LYS A 666 -15.09 -6.73 21.16
C LYS A 666 -13.80 -6.01 21.55
N VAL A 667 -13.50 -4.89 20.90
CA VAL A 667 -12.34 -4.06 21.23
C VAL A 667 -12.52 -3.31 22.56
N LYS A 668 -13.74 -2.81 22.83
CA LYS A 668 -14.04 -2.17 24.13
C LYS A 668 -13.82 -3.10 25.32
N LYS A 669 -14.06 -4.41 25.15
CA LYS A 669 -13.76 -5.44 26.16
C LYS A 669 -12.26 -5.54 26.45
N ILE A 670 -11.41 -5.47 25.42
CA ILE A 670 -9.94 -5.47 25.58
C ILE A 670 -9.50 -4.20 26.31
N ALA A 671 -10.01 -3.04 25.89
CA ALA A 671 -9.69 -1.76 26.54
C ALA A 671 -10.13 -1.72 28.01
N HIS A 672 -11.32 -2.26 28.32
CA HIS A 672 -11.77 -2.40 29.71
C HIS A 672 -10.88 -3.37 30.50
N ALA A 673 -10.45 -4.49 29.90
CA ALA A 673 -9.55 -5.45 30.54
C ALA A 673 -8.18 -4.85 30.89
N SER A 674 -7.76 -3.76 30.22
CA SER A 674 -6.55 -3.00 30.56
C SER A 674 -6.60 -2.36 31.95
N LEU A 675 -7.79 -2.11 32.52
CA LEU A 675 -7.93 -1.59 33.89
C LEU A 675 -7.39 -2.56 34.95
N SER A 676 -7.42 -3.87 34.64
CA SER A 676 -6.94 -4.92 35.54
C SER A 676 -5.46 -5.31 35.30
N GLY A 677 -4.81 -4.68 34.32
CA GLY A 677 -3.40 -4.87 34.00
C GLY A 677 -3.11 -5.57 32.67
N PRO A 678 -1.82 -5.79 32.33
CA PRO A 678 -1.41 -6.33 31.04
C PRO A 678 -1.86 -7.78 30.80
N ALA A 679 -1.86 -8.62 31.85
CA ALA A 679 -2.21 -10.03 31.71
C ALA A 679 -3.68 -10.23 31.26
N THR A 680 -4.61 -9.48 31.85
CA THR A 680 -6.03 -9.51 31.47
C THR A 680 -6.27 -8.91 30.09
N ASN A 681 -5.51 -7.88 29.71
CA ASN A 681 -5.54 -7.32 28.36
C ASN A 681 -5.11 -8.37 27.31
N ILE A 682 -4.00 -9.08 27.55
CA ILE A 682 -3.51 -10.14 26.65
C ILE A 682 -4.52 -11.29 26.57
N ILE A 683 -5.07 -11.76 27.70
CA ILE A 683 -6.09 -12.82 27.70
C ILE A 683 -7.32 -12.39 26.88
N ALA A 684 -7.77 -11.13 27.04
CA ALA A 684 -8.91 -10.61 26.30
C ALA A 684 -8.66 -10.55 24.78
N GLY A 685 -7.47 -10.11 24.35
CA GLY A 685 -7.12 -10.06 22.93
C GLY A 685 -6.95 -11.45 22.30
N LEU A 686 -6.35 -12.40 23.01
CA LEU A 686 -6.27 -13.80 22.57
C LEU A 686 -7.66 -14.41 22.38
N TYR A 687 -8.57 -14.17 23.33
CA TYR A 687 -9.97 -14.59 23.21
C TYR A 687 -10.64 -14.01 21.97
N VAL A 688 -10.54 -12.68 21.75
CA VAL A 688 -11.12 -12.01 20.58
C VAL A 688 -10.54 -12.57 19.28
N GLY A 689 -9.22 -12.78 19.23
CA GLY A 689 -8.56 -13.38 18.08
C GLY A 689 -9.08 -14.77 17.76
N LEU A 690 -9.14 -15.68 18.74
CA LEU A 690 -9.59 -17.06 18.54
C LEU A 690 -11.05 -17.11 18.07
N GLU A 691 -11.92 -16.33 18.70
CA GLU A 691 -13.34 -16.21 18.32
C GLU A 691 -13.51 -15.63 16.90
N SER A 692 -12.62 -14.71 16.50
CA SER A 692 -12.70 -14.05 15.20
C SER A 692 -12.57 -14.99 13.99
N THR A 693 -12.10 -16.21 14.19
CA THR A 693 -11.97 -17.22 13.12
C THR A 693 -13.31 -17.81 12.69
N PHE A 694 -14.34 -17.78 13.57
CA PHE A 694 -15.58 -18.52 13.37
C PHE A 694 -16.43 -18.01 12.17
N PHE A 695 -16.85 -16.74 12.20
CA PHE A 695 -17.72 -16.19 11.16
C PHE A 695 -17.04 -16.10 9.78
N PRO A 696 -15.77 -15.67 9.64
CA PRO A 696 -15.09 -15.67 8.35
C PRO A 696 -15.07 -17.04 7.67
N ILE A 697 -14.87 -18.12 8.43
CA ILE A 697 -14.90 -19.48 7.89
C ILE A 697 -16.30 -19.86 7.40
N ILE A 698 -17.35 -19.52 8.14
CA ILE A 698 -18.74 -19.73 7.69
C ILE A 698 -18.99 -19.01 6.36
N VAL A 699 -18.51 -17.78 6.21
CA VAL A 699 -18.64 -17.01 4.97
C VAL A 699 -17.90 -17.71 3.82
N ILE A 700 -16.63 -18.10 4.01
CA ILE A 700 -15.86 -18.84 2.98
C ILE A 700 -16.57 -20.13 2.58
N SER A 701 -16.99 -20.96 3.55
CA SER A 701 -17.64 -22.24 3.30
C SER A 701 -18.96 -22.06 2.54
N THR A 702 -19.77 -21.08 2.93
CA THR A 702 -21.04 -20.78 2.26
C THR A 702 -20.80 -20.30 0.84
N SER A 703 -19.83 -19.41 0.63
CA SER A 703 -19.47 -18.90 -0.70
C SER A 703 -18.95 -20.00 -1.62
N LEU A 704 -18.09 -20.90 -1.14
CA LEU A 704 -17.59 -22.05 -1.91
C LEU A 704 -18.73 -23.00 -2.30
N LEU A 705 -19.59 -23.39 -1.35
CA LEU A 705 -20.68 -24.34 -1.63
C LEU A 705 -21.73 -23.76 -2.59
N LEU A 706 -22.15 -22.51 -2.38
CA LEU A 706 -23.13 -21.86 -3.25
C LEU A 706 -22.60 -21.67 -4.68
N SER A 707 -21.36 -21.18 -4.81
CA SER A 707 -20.74 -20.99 -6.13
C SER A 707 -20.46 -22.32 -6.84
N TYR A 708 -20.07 -23.36 -6.11
CA TYR A 708 -19.93 -24.72 -6.63
C TYR A 708 -21.26 -25.26 -7.16
N TYR A 709 -22.34 -25.16 -6.39
CA TYR A 709 -23.67 -25.64 -6.79
C TYR A 709 -24.21 -24.88 -8.01
N LEU A 710 -24.05 -23.55 -8.05
CA LEU A 710 -24.43 -22.75 -9.22
C LEU A 710 -23.59 -23.10 -10.45
N GLY A 711 -22.29 -23.37 -10.25
CA GLY A 711 -21.41 -23.90 -11.30
C GLY A 711 -21.94 -25.22 -11.87
N LEU A 712 -22.34 -26.18 -11.03
CA LEU A 712 -22.94 -27.44 -11.50
C LEU A 712 -24.24 -27.22 -12.30
N LYS A 713 -25.06 -26.25 -11.89
CA LYS A 713 -26.31 -25.89 -12.58
C LYS A 713 -26.09 -25.25 -13.95
N SER A 714 -24.92 -24.67 -14.22
CA SER A 714 -24.59 -24.12 -15.53
C SER A 714 -24.56 -25.18 -16.64
N ASN A 715 -24.30 -26.45 -16.27
CA ASN A 715 -24.27 -27.64 -17.13
C ASN A 715 -23.57 -27.48 -18.49
N ILE A 716 -22.44 -26.78 -18.52
CA ILE A 716 -21.76 -26.43 -19.79
C ILE A 716 -21.15 -27.67 -20.46
N THR A 717 -20.70 -28.63 -19.66
CA THR A 717 -20.20 -29.93 -20.13
C THR A 717 -21.31 -30.98 -20.29
N GLY A 718 -22.60 -30.64 -20.19
CA GLY A 718 -23.70 -31.60 -20.42
C GLY A 718 -23.92 -32.67 -19.34
N ASP A 719 -22.90 -33.06 -18.58
CA ASP A 719 -22.90 -34.22 -17.69
C ASP A 719 -22.85 -33.88 -16.18
N HIS A 720 -23.21 -32.65 -15.77
CA HIS A 720 -23.05 -32.18 -14.38
C HIS A 720 -21.66 -32.49 -13.78
N ASN A 721 -20.62 -32.44 -14.61
CA ASN A 721 -19.27 -32.78 -14.21
C ASN A 721 -18.78 -31.83 -13.09
N ILE A 722 -18.03 -32.39 -12.13
CA ILE A 722 -17.45 -31.69 -10.96
C ILE A 722 -16.70 -30.43 -11.39
N ILE A 723 -16.07 -30.46 -12.57
CA ILE A 723 -15.31 -29.35 -13.12
C ILE A 723 -16.15 -28.07 -13.35
N ASN A 724 -17.44 -28.20 -13.67
CA ASN A 724 -18.35 -27.06 -13.81
C ASN A 724 -18.51 -26.34 -12.46
N GLY A 725 -18.64 -27.13 -11.39
CA GLY A 725 -18.72 -26.61 -10.02
C GLY A 725 -17.41 -25.96 -9.59
N LEU A 726 -16.27 -26.61 -9.84
CA LEU A 726 -14.95 -26.04 -9.53
C LEU A 726 -14.71 -24.72 -10.26
N TYR A 727 -15.07 -24.63 -11.54
CA TYR A 727 -14.99 -23.36 -12.25
C TYR A 727 -15.96 -22.31 -11.70
N GLY A 728 -17.16 -22.72 -11.24
CA GLY A 728 -18.07 -21.84 -10.49
C GLY A 728 -17.42 -21.20 -9.26
N THR A 729 -16.63 -21.97 -8.49
CA THR A 729 -15.83 -21.42 -7.38
C THR A 729 -14.75 -20.45 -7.88
N SER A 730 -14.13 -20.72 -9.03
CA SER A 730 -13.16 -19.84 -9.68
C SER A 730 -13.77 -18.48 -10.04
N VAL A 731 -14.98 -18.48 -10.59
CA VAL A 731 -15.71 -17.26 -10.92
C VAL A 731 -16.07 -16.47 -9.65
N ALA A 732 -16.39 -17.14 -8.54
CA ALA A 732 -16.60 -16.47 -7.27
C ALA A 732 -15.31 -15.84 -6.72
N THR A 733 -14.17 -16.51 -6.82
CA THR A 733 -12.86 -15.94 -6.46
C THR A 733 -12.56 -14.68 -7.29
N MET A 734 -12.76 -14.74 -8.61
CA MET A 734 -12.63 -13.56 -9.48
C MET A 734 -13.62 -12.43 -9.11
N GLY A 735 -14.82 -12.79 -8.66
CA GLY A 735 -15.79 -11.85 -8.12
C GLY A 735 -15.29 -11.12 -6.88
N MET A 736 -14.68 -11.84 -5.93
CA MET A 736 -14.07 -11.24 -4.73
C MET A 736 -12.96 -10.25 -5.09
N LEU A 737 -12.10 -10.63 -6.06
CA LEU A 737 -10.98 -9.81 -6.51
C LEU A 737 -11.33 -8.70 -7.51
N SER A 738 -12.56 -8.63 -8.01
CA SER A 738 -12.98 -7.63 -9.00
C SER A 738 -12.94 -6.17 -8.53
N THR A 739 -12.64 -5.93 -7.24
CA THR A 739 -12.46 -4.61 -6.63
C THR A 739 -11.10 -4.46 -5.92
N ALA A 740 -10.13 -5.30 -6.29
CA ALA A 740 -8.82 -5.37 -5.64
C ALA A 740 -8.06 -4.04 -5.71
N VAL A 741 -8.16 -3.29 -6.82
CA VAL A 741 -7.52 -1.97 -6.93
C VAL A 741 -8.03 -1.01 -5.85
N PHE A 742 -9.34 -0.98 -5.59
CA PHE A 742 -9.91 -0.09 -4.57
C PHE A 742 -9.50 -0.53 -3.16
N ILE A 743 -9.56 -1.83 -2.85
CA ILE A 743 -9.13 -2.37 -1.55
C ILE A 743 -7.65 -2.06 -1.30
N LEU A 744 -6.77 -2.32 -2.28
CA LEU A 744 -5.34 -2.04 -2.17
C LEU A 744 -5.06 -0.54 -2.01
N SER A 745 -5.88 0.33 -2.62
CA SER A 745 -5.81 1.77 -2.40
C SER A 745 -6.08 2.14 -0.94
N MET A 746 -7.07 1.50 -0.30
CA MET A 746 -7.36 1.68 1.13
C MET A 746 -6.24 1.15 2.03
N SER A 747 -5.55 0.10 1.58
CA SER A 747 -4.43 -0.47 2.31
C SER A 747 -3.22 0.45 2.33
N ASN A 748 -2.78 0.89 1.15
CA ASN A 748 -1.65 1.80 0.99
C ASN A 748 -1.92 3.19 1.59
N PHE A 749 -3.19 3.56 1.80
CA PHE A 749 -3.56 4.78 2.50
C PHE A 749 -3.05 4.82 3.94
N GLY A 750 -3.05 3.69 4.66
CA GLY A 750 -2.66 3.65 6.07
C GLY A 750 -1.21 4.08 6.29
N PRO A 751 -0.21 3.39 5.73
CA PRO A 751 1.19 3.72 5.95
C PRO A 751 1.59 5.13 5.47
N ILE A 752 0.93 5.65 4.43
CA ILE A 752 1.16 7.01 3.95
C ILE A 752 0.64 8.04 4.97
N ALA A 753 -0.50 7.77 5.59
CA ALA A 753 -1.07 8.62 6.64
C ALA A 753 -0.23 8.58 7.92
N ASP A 754 0.23 7.39 8.31
CA ASP A 754 1.08 7.11 9.48
C ASP A 754 2.40 7.90 9.38
N ASN A 755 3.12 7.71 8.27
CA ASN A 755 4.33 8.46 7.98
C ASN A 755 4.12 9.98 7.92
N ALA A 756 2.98 10.43 7.40
CA ALA A 756 2.66 11.86 7.38
C ALA A 756 2.49 12.39 8.81
N GLY A 757 1.88 11.62 9.71
CA GLY A 757 1.80 11.93 11.14
C GLY A 757 3.18 12.03 11.77
N GLY A 758 4.04 11.02 11.59
CA GLY A 758 5.39 11.03 12.14
C GLY A 758 6.22 12.23 11.64
N ILE A 759 6.12 12.55 10.35
CA ILE A 759 6.76 13.75 9.78
C ILE A 759 6.23 15.04 10.44
N VAL A 760 4.93 15.15 10.67
CA VAL A 760 4.31 16.32 11.32
C VAL A 760 4.81 16.49 12.77
N GLU A 761 4.92 15.39 13.51
CA GLU A 761 5.41 15.39 14.90
C GLU A 761 6.90 15.74 14.99
N MET A 762 7.73 15.10 14.16
CA MET A 762 9.17 15.39 14.10
C MET A 762 9.46 16.84 13.67
N CYS A 763 8.58 17.43 12.85
CA CYS A 763 8.64 18.83 12.44
C CYS A 763 8.06 19.81 13.47
N LYS A 764 7.57 19.34 14.63
CA LYS A 764 6.95 20.14 15.69
C LYS A 764 5.86 21.07 15.15
N GLN A 765 5.03 20.56 14.23
CA GLN A 765 3.94 21.34 13.67
C GLN A 765 2.82 21.59 14.70
N PRO A 766 1.94 22.58 14.48
CA PRO A 766 0.84 22.85 15.39
C PRO A 766 -0.07 21.62 15.61
N LYS A 767 -0.64 21.51 16.82
CA LYS A 767 -1.47 20.37 17.23
C LYS A 767 -2.62 20.02 16.28
N TYR A 768 -3.25 21.03 15.66
CA TYR A 768 -4.33 20.80 14.70
C TYR A 768 -3.88 20.01 13.45
N VAL A 769 -2.62 20.15 13.05
CA VAL A 769 -2.03 19.41 11.91
C VAL A 769 -1.88 17.93 12.29
N ARG A 770 -1.37 17.67 13.51
CA ARG A 770 -1.26 16.30 14.06
C ARG A 770 -2.64 15.68 14.25
N ALA A 771 -3.63 16.44 14.72
CA ALA A 771 -5.01 15.96 14.84
C ALA A 771 -5.62 15.52 13.48
N ILE A 772 -5.31 16.23 12.39
CA ILE A 772 -5.70 15.82 11.04
C ILE A 772 -5.02 14.50 10.64
N THR A 773 -3.70 14.40 10.82
CA THR A 773 -2.96 13.18 10.45
C THR A 773 -3.33 11.98 11.32
N ASP A 774 -3.52 12.17 12.64
CA ASP A 774 -4.00 11.13 13.57
C ASP A 774 -5.38 10.61 13.16
N LYS A 775 -6.27 11.49 12.66
CA LYS A 775 -7.57 11.08 12.15
C LYS A 775 -7.44 10.21 10.89
N LEU A 776 -6.51 10.55 10.00
CA LEU A 776 -6.24 9.77 8.80
C LEU A 776 -5.59 8.43 9.15
N ASP A 777 -4.60 8.43 10.06
CA ASP A 777 -3.91 7.24 10.56
C ASP A 777 -4.88 6.26 11.24
N ALA A 778 -5.75 6.74 12.14
CA ALA A 778 -6.75 5.90 12.78
C ALA A 778 -7.68 5.20 11.78
N VAL A 779 -8.04 5.87 10.67
CA VAL A 779 -8.77 5.23 9.57
C VAL A 779 -7.87 4.28 8.79
N GLY A 780 -6.60 4.63 8.60
CA GLY A 780 -5.55 3.79 8.06
C GLY A 780 -5.42 2.45 8.76
N ASN A 781 -5.44 2.40 10.08
CA ASN A 781 -5.35 1.14 10.84
C ASN A 781 -6.56 0.24 10.59
N VAL A 782 -7.76 0.82 10.52
CA VAL A 782 -8.98 0.07 10.18
C VAL A 782 -8.94 -0.44 8.73
N THR A 783 -8.46 0.36 7.78
CA THR A 783 -8.35 -0.07 6.38
C THR A 783 -7.25 -1.11 6.19
N LYS A 784 -6.09 -0.98 6.86
CA LYS A 784 -5.02 -1.99 6.92
C LYS A 784 -5.59 -3.33 7.40
N ALA A 785 -6.35 -3.32 8.50
CA ALA A 785 -6.99 -4.53 9.03
C ALA A 785 -7.98 -5.16 8.03
N ASN A 786 -8.86 -4.35 7.43
CA ASN A 786 -9.83 -4.82 6.44
C ASN A 786 -9.17 -5.49 5.23
N THR A 787 -8.08 -4.91 4.72
CA THR A 787 -7.34 -5.50 3.61
C THR A 787 -6.67 -6.81 4.00
N LYS A 788 -6.10 -6.92 5.21
CA LYS A 788 -5.54 -8.19 5.70
C LYS A 788 -6.61 -9.27 5.78
N GLY A 789 -7.80 -8.95 6.29
CA GLY A 789 -8.95 -9.86 6.28
C GLY A 789 -9.34 -10.29 4.86
N PHE A 790 -9.40 -9.32 3.94
CA PHE A 790 -9.65 -9.57 2.52
C PHE A 790 -8.59 -10.50 1.89
N SER A 791 -7.30 -10.25 2.11
CA SER A 791 -6.20 -11.09 1.61
C SER A 791 -6.29 -12.53 2.11
N VAL A 792 -6.66 -12.73 3.38
CA VAL A 792 -6.85 -14.09 3.94
C VAL A 792 -8.06 -14.78 3.31
N GLY A 793 -9.18 -14.08 3.13
CA GLY A 793 -10.35 -14.62 2.44
C GLY A 793 -10.06 -14.97 0.98
N SER A 794 -9.33 -14.11 0.27
CA SER A 794 -8.88 -14.37 -1.11
C SER A 794 -7.96 -15.58 -1.17
N ALA A 795 -6.98 -15.67 -0.27
CA ALA A 795 -6.06 -16.80 -0.18
C ALA A 795 -6.81 -18.12 0.09
N ALA A 796 -7.86 -18.10 0.92
CA ALA A 796 -8.67 -19.29 1.18
C ALA A 796 -9.35 -19.83 -0.09
N LEU A 797 -9.95 -18.93 -0.88
CA LEU A 797 -10.56 -19.30 -2.16
C LEU A 797 -9.49 -19.71 -3.17
N ALA A 798 -8.38 -18.99 -3.24
CA ALA A 798 -7.25 -19.24 -4.13
C ALA A 798 -6.61 -20.62 -3.91
N CYS A 799 -6.33 -20.98 -2.67
CA CYS A 799 -5.71 -22.27 -2.34
C CYS A 799 -6.60 -23.45 -2.74
N PHE A 800 -7.93 -23.31 -2.66
CA PHE A 800 -8.85 -24.33 -3.18
C PHE A 800 -8.76 -24.47 -4.72
N LEU A 801 -8.61 -23.35 -5.44
CA LEU A 801 -8.38 -23.37 -6.89
C LEU A 801 -7.03 -23.97 -7.25
N LEU A 802 -5.97 -23.59 -6.54
CA LEU A 802 -4.61 -24.10 -6.75
C LEU A 802 -4.53 -25.60 -6.44
N PHE A 803 -5.23 -26.07 -5.40
CA PHE A 803 -5.38 -27.50 -5.11
C PHE A 803 -6.06 -28.23 -6.28
N SER A 804 -7.16 -27.68 -6.79
CA SER A 804 -7.86 -28.27 -7.93
C SER A 804 -6.99 -28.29 -9.20
N ALA A 805 -6.23 -27.23 -9.45
CA ALA A 805 -5.25 -27.15 -10.52
C ALA A 805 -4.13 -28.19 -10.36
N PHE A 806 -3.64 -28.39 -9.13
CA PHE A 806 -2.65 -29.42 -8.81
C PHE A 806 -3.16 -30.84 -9.12
N LEU A 807 -4.43 -31.17 -8.79
CA LEU A 807 -4.99 -32.49 -9.12
C LEU A 807 -4.95 -32.75 -10.63
N SER A 808 -5.39 -31.76 -11.42
CA SER A 808 -5.35 -31.83 -12.88
C SER A 808 -3.93 -31.95 -13.42
N GLU A 809 -2.98 -31.20 -12.87
CA GLU A 809 -1.57 -31.23 -13.28
C GLU A 809 -0.93 -32.60 -13.01
N VAL A 810 -1.20 -33.21 -11.85
CA VAL A 810 -0.78 -34.59 -11.55
C VAL A 810 -1.37 -35.57 -12.57
N SER A 811 -2.65 -35.42 -12.92
CA SER A 811 -3.32 -36.30 -13.90
C SER A 811 -2.65 -36.23 -15.28
N VAL A 812 -2.30 -35.02 -15.74
CA VAL A 812 -1.61 -34.80 -17.02
C VAL A 812 -0.21 -35.40 -17.00
N HIS A 813 0.56 -35.22 -15.93
CA HIS A 813 1.95 -35.66 -15.87
C HIS A 813 2.14 -37.15 -15.55
N SER A 814 1.27 -37.73 -14.72
CA SER A 814 1.29 -39.16 -14.41
C SER A 814 0.69 -40.02 -15.52
N LYS A 815 -0.09 -39.42 -16.44
CA LYS A 815 -0.90 -40.13 -17.46
C LYS A 815 -1.94 -41.06 -16.84
N MET A 816 -2.25 -40.87 -15.55
CA MET A 816 -3.24 -41.62 -14.79
C MET A 816 -4.28 -40.65 -14.22
N PRO A 817 -5.58 -41.02 -14.17
CA PRO A 817 -6.58 -40.15 -13.59
C PRO A 817 -6.29 -39.91 -12.11
N PHE A 818 -6.20 -38.63 -11.72
CA PHE A 818 -5.97 -38.21 -10.34
C PHE A 818 -7.06 -37.26 -9.86
N SER A 819 -8.17 -37.84 -9.41
CA SER A 819 -9.37 -37.09 -8.99
C SER A 819 -9.72 -37.24 -7.51
N THR A 820 -9.11 -38.21 -6.83
CA THR A 820 -9.42 -38.54 -5.43
C THR A 820 -8.16 -38.60 -4.59
N VAL A 821 -8.26 -38.09 -3.36
CA VAL A 821 -7.19 -38.10 -2.36
C VAL A 821 -7.77 -38.73 -1.11
N ASP A 822 -7.35 -39.96 -0.81
CA ASP A 822 -7.85 -40.70 0.34
C ASP A 822 -7.01 -40.37 1.60
N ILE A 823 -7.58 -39.56 2.48
CA ILE A 823 -6.96 -39.17 3.76
C ILE A 823 -6.96 -40.30 4.79
N ALA A 824 -7.67 -41.41 4.55
CA ALA A 824 -7.62 -42.57 5.44
C ALA A 824 -6.29 -43.35 5.32
N ILE A 825 -5.54 -43.11 4.24
CA ILE A 825 -4.19 -43.68 4.06
C ILE A 825 -3.24 -43.00 5.05
N PRO A 826 -2.52 -43.75 5.91
CA PRO A 826 -1.66 -43.18 6.96
C PRO A 826 -0.62 -42.18 6.44
N GLU A 827 0.04 -42.48 5.33
CA GLU A 827 1.04 -41.61 4.70
C GLU A 827 0.43 -40.28 4.23
N VAL A 828 -0.78 -40.32 3.67
CA VAL A 828 -1.52 -39.14 3.22
C VAL A 828 -1.94 -38.27 4.41
N PHE A 829 -2.43 -38.90 5.48
CA PHE A 829 -2.76 -38.22 6.73
C PHE A 829 -1.52 -37.57 7.37
N ILE A 830 -0.39 -38.28 7.44
CA ILE A 830 0.89 -37.74 7.94
C ILE A 830 1.34 -36.55 7.09
N GLY A 831 1.24 -36.64 5.76
CA GLY A 831 1.50 -35.52 4.86
C GLY A 831 0.67 -34.28 5.23
N GLY A 832 -0.60 -34.46 5.56
CA GLY A 832 -1.48 -33.38 6.04
C GLY A 832 -1.03 -32.78 7.38
N ILE A 833 -0.75 -33.62 8.39
CA ILE A 833 -0.25 -33.14 9.69
C ILE A 833 1.04 -32.34 9.53
N LEU A 834 1.99 -32.82 8.72
CA LEU A 834 3.24 -32.10 8.44
C LEU A 834 2.96 -30.71 7.83
N GLY A 835 1.98 -30.60 6.94
CA GLY A 835 1.52 -29.33 6.40
C GLY A 835 1.02 -28.38 7.49
N SER A 836 0.27 -28.89 8.46
CA SER A 836 -0.21 -28.09 9.60
C SER A 836 0.95 -27.61 10.49
N VAL A 837 1.91 -28.50 10.78
CA VAL A 837 3.08 -28.19 11.60
C VAL A 837 3.95 -27.09 10.98
N VAL A 838 4.09 -27.07 9.65
CA VAL A 838 4.83 -26.02 8.94
C VAL A 838 4.25 -24.63 9.22
N VAL A 839 2.91 -24.49 9.26
CA VAL A 839 2.26 -23.22 9.59
C VAL A 839 2.60 -22.77 11.01
N PHE A 840 2.50 -23.66 11.99
CA PHE A 840 2.81 -23.34 13.40
C PHE A 840 4.29 -22.98 13.58
N LEU A 841 5.20 -23.75 12.98
CA LEU A 841 6.63 -23.47 13.05
C LEU A 841 6.97 -22.14 12.37
N PHE A 842 6.37 -21.87 11.22
CA PHE A 842 6.57 -20.60 10.51
C PHE A 842 6.08 -19.42 11.35
N ALA A 843 4.87 -19.51 11.92
CA ALA A 843 4.34 -18.47 12.79
C ALA A 843 5.27 -18.23 14.00
N GLY A 844 5.64 -19.29 14.72
CA GLY A 844 6.51 -19.19 15.89
C GLY A 844 7.91 -18.64 15.58
N TRP A 845 8.52 -19.04 14.47
CA TRP A 845 9.84 -18.53 14.07
C TRP A 845 9.79 -17.09 13.58
N SER A 846 8.69 -16.66 12.95
CA SER A 846 8.48 -15.26 12.59
C SER A 846 8.30 -14.37 13.82
N LEU A 847 7.58 -14.82 14.85
CA LEU A 847 7.45 -14.09 16.11
C LEU A 847 8.80 -14.00 16.86
N ASP A 848 9.54 -15.11 16.94
CA ASP A 848 10.88 -15.17 17.55
C ASP A 848 11.89 -14.24 16.83
N ALA A 849 11.81 -14.15 15.49
CA ALA A 849 12.63 -13.26 14.68
C ALA A 849 12.41 -11.77 15.02
N VAL A 850 11.15 -11.34 15.19
CA VAL A 850 10.83 -9.98 15.61
C VAL A 850 11.35 -9.72 17.02
N GLY A 851 11.07 -10.63 17.97
CA GLY A 851 11.47 -10.47 19.36
C GLY A 851 12.99 -10.29 19.53
N LYS A 852 13.79 -11.12 18.85
CA LYS A 852 15.27 -11.00 18.86
C LYS A 852 15.76 -9.68 18.27
N THR A 853 15.11 -9.23 17.20
CA THR A 853 15.49 -7.97 16.54
C THR A 853 15.12 -6.78 17.41
N ALA A 854 13.91 -6.76 17.97
CA ALA A 854 13.42 -5.73 18.89
C ALA A 854 14.32 -5.63 20.14
N GLU A 855 14.77 -6.74 20.71
CA GLU A 855 15.67 -6.74 21.87
C GLU A 855 16.98 -5.97 21.60
N GLU A 856 17.56 -6.10 20.39
CA GLU A 856 18.77 -5.36 20.02
C GLU A 856 18.50 -3.86 19.87
N VAL A 857 17.34 -3.48 19.30
CA VAL A 857 16.92 -2.08 19.18
C VAL A 857 16.71 -1.47 20.56
N LEU A 858 15.99 -2.16 21.44
CA LEU A 858 15.74 -1.71 22.81
C LEU A 858 17.05 -1.44 23.56
N LYS A 859 18.04 -2.33 23.42
CA LYS A 859 19.37 -2.14 24.02
C LYS A 859 20.05 -0.88 23.49
N GLU A 860 19.95 -0.62 22.19
CA GLU A 860 20.55 0.57 21.58
C GLU A 860 19.85 1.87 21.99
N VAL A 861 18.52 1.91 21.96
CA VAL A 861 17.74 3.09 22.39
C VAL A 861 18.04 3.42 23.86
N ARG A 862 18.04 2.41 24.74
CA ARG A 862 18.41 2.58 26.15
C ARG A 862 19.86 3.04 26.33
N ARG A 863 20.80 2.48 25.55
CA ARG A 863 22.21 2.91 25.57
C ARG A 863 22.33 4.38 25.25
N GLN A 864 21.71 4.86 24.16
CA GLN A 864 21.76 6.27 23.78
C GLN A 864 21.17 7.18 24.86
N PHE A 865 19.99 6.86 25.42
CA PHE A 865 19.41 7.69 26.48
C PHE A 865 20.24 7.72 27.77
N ASN A 866 20.94 6.63 28.10
CA ASN A 866 21.77 6.55 29.30
C ASN A 866 23.13 7.23 29.12
N GLU A 867 23.79 7.04 27.97
CA GLU A 867 25.10 7.62 27.67
C GLU A 867 25.02 9.09 27.24
N HIS A 868 23.90 9.49 26.63
CA HIS A 868 23.65 10.84 26.10
C HIS A 868 22.35 11.43 26.68
N PRO A 869 22.31 11.78 27.98
CA PRO A 869 21.10 12.31 28.63
C PRO A 869 20.65 13.67 28.03
N GLY A 870 21.53 14.37 27.32
CA GLY A 870 21.22 15.62 26.60
C GLY A 870 20.10 15.46 25.56
N ILE A 871 19.90 14.25 25.03
CA ILE A 871 18.86 13.92 24.05
C ILE A 871 17.46 14.19 24.61
N LEU A 872 17.17 13.76 25.85
CA LEU A 872 15.84 13.94 26.45
C LEU A 872 15.48 15.42 26.66
N THR A 873 16.51 16.27 26.76
CA THR A 873 16.40 17.73 26.94
C THR A 873 16.51 18.53 25.64
N TYR A 874 16.53 17.87 24.47
CA TYR A 874 16.77 18.49 23.14
C TYR A 874 18.12 19.21 22.98
N LYS A 875 19.06 19.06 23.93
CA LYS A 875 20.41 19.66 23.84
C LYS A 875 21.33 18.89 22.87
N GLU A 876 21.01 17.62 22.64
CA GLU A 876 21.77 16.72 21.76
C GLU A 876 20.80 16.00 20.84
N LYS A 877 21.24 15.70 19.60
CA LYS A 877 20.42 14.92 18.65
C LYS A 877 20.70 13.43 18.82
N PRO A 878 19.67 12.57 18.75
CA PRO A 878 19.87 11.12 18.78
C PRO A 878 20.56 10.62 17.50
N ASP A 879 21.24 9.47 17.61
CA ASP A 879 21.82 8.78 16.46
C ASP A 879 20.82 7.79 15.86
N TYR A 880 20.08 8.27 14.85
CA TYR A 880 19.14 7.48 14.07
C TYR A 880 19.81 6.41 13.20
N HIS A 881 21.03 6.68 12.70
CA HIS A 881 21.68 5.82 11.72
C HIS A 881 22.00 4.44 12.31
N THR A 882 22.46 4.41 13.57
CA THR A 882 22.77 3.16 14.25
C THR A 882 21.55 2.26 14.42
N CYS A 883 20.39 2.82 14.80
CA CYS A 883 19.14 2.04 14.88
C CYS A 883 18.72 1.48 13.52
N VAL A 884 18.69 2.33 12.48
CA VAL A 884 18.40 1.92 11.10
C VAL A 884 19.33 0.80 10.63
N ALA A 885 20.64 0.90 10.91
CA ALA A 885 21.64 -0.09 10.48
C ALA A 885 21.48 -1.44 11.20
N ILE A 886 21.21 -1.44 12.51
CA ILE A 886 20.98 -2.65 13.31
C ILE A 886 19.76 -3.39 12.75
N ILE A 887 18.63 -2.70 12.63
CA ILE A 887 17.35 -3.28 12.20
C ILE A 887 17.47 -3.82 10.77
N SER A 888 18.04 -3.02 9.85
CA SER A 888 18.26 -3.43 8.46
C SER A 888 19.02 -4.76 8.36
N LYS A 889 20.11 -4.88 9.13
CA LYS A 889 20.97 -6.06 9.09
C LYS A 889 20.26 -7.27 9.69
N ARG A 890 19.61 -7.11 10.84
CA ARG A 890 19.00 -8.22 11.58
C ARG A 890 17.74 -8.72 10.89
N ALA A 891 16.89 -7.84 10.37
CA ALA A 891 15.69 -8.22 9.63
C ALA A 891 16.00 -9.15 8.45
N LEU A 892 17.03 -8.83 7.66
CA LEU A 892 17.45 -9.68 6.54
C LEU A 892 18.00 -11.05 6.96
N ILE A 893 18.73 -11.12 8.09
CA ILE A 893 19.28 -12.37 8.60
C ILE A 893 18.19 -13.27 9.18
N GLU A 894 17.31 -12.69 10.01
CA GLU A 894 16.27 -13.45 10.71
C GLU A 894 15.18 -13.96 9.76
N THR A 895 14.99 -13.32 8.61
CA THR A 895 14.08 -13.78 7.54
C THR A 895 14.47 -15.16 6.97
N ILE A 896 15.77 -15.51 6.98
CA ILE A 896 16.28 -16.70 6.29
C ILE A 896 15.64 -17.98 6.82
N LYS A 897 15.56 -18.14 8.14
CA LYS A 897 15.11 -19.38 8.77
C LYS A 897 13.64 -19.71 8.45
N PRO A 898 12.65 -18.82 8.70
CA PRO A 898 11.26 -19.06 8.31
C PRO A 898 11.09 -19.12 6.78
N GLY A 899 11.84 -18.33 6.00
CA GLY A 899 11.80 -18.41 4.53
C GLY A 899 12.23 -19.78 3.99
N LEU A 900 13.32 -20.36 4.50
CA LEU A 900 13.77 -21.70 4.12
C LEU A 900 12.74 -22.79 4.46
N LEU A 901 12.06 -22.66 5.60
CA LEU A 901 11.00 -23.59 5.99
C LEU A 901 9.89 -23.64 4.95
N GLY A 902 9.37 -22.48 4.54
CA GLY A 902 8.27 -22.39 3.58
C GLY A 902 8.63 -22.95 2.21
N VAL A 903 9.86 -22.72 1.76
CA VAL A 903 10.30 -23.13 0.42
C VAL A 903 10.67 -24.62 0.37
N PHE A 904 11.44 -25.12 1.33
CA PHE A 904 11.96 -26.49 1.28
C PHE A 904 11.01 -27.54 1.83
N SER A 905 10.06 -27.18 2.70
CA SER A 905 9.12 -28.17 3.27
C SER A 905 8.29 -28.94 2.22
N PRO A 906 7.60 -28.31 1.23
CA PRO A 906 6.86 -29.06 0.23
C PRO A 906 7.77 -29.93 -0.66
N ILE A 907 9.00 -29.47 -0.93
CA ILE A 907 9.98 -30.21 -1.75
C ILE A 907 10.43 -31.47 -0.99
N ILE A 908 10.83 -31.32 0.27
CA ILE A 908 11.32 -32.43 1.10
C ILE A 908 10.21 -33.47 1.33
N VAL A 909 9.01 -33.03 1.71
CA VAL A 909 7.87 -33.92 1.95
C VAL A 909 7.51 -34.66 0.66
N GLY A 910 7.37 -33.94 -0.46
CA GLY A 910 7.02 -34.53 -1.74
C GLY A 910 8.01 -35.59 -2.21
N LEU A 911 9.32 -35.34 -2.06
CA LEU A 911 10.36 -36.29 -2.45
C LEU A 911 10.43 -37.52 -1.54
N ILE A 912 10.27 -37.34 -0.22
CA ILE A 912 10.27 -38.45 0.74
C ILE A 912 9.08 -39.38 0.46
N PHE A 913 7.87 -38.85 0.33
CA PHE A 913 6.69 -39.67 0.07
C PHE A 913 6.66 -40.26 -1.34
N LYS A 914 7.29 -39.59 -2.32
CA LYS A 914 7.56 -40.22 -3.62
C LYS A 914 8.44 -41.46 -3.46
N GLN A 915 9.55 -41.35 -2.74
CA GLN A 915 10.48 -42.47 -2.54
C GLN A 915 9.80 -43.62 -1.77
N LEU A 916 9.01 -43.32 -0.74
CA LEU A 916 8.22 -44.31 -0.02
C LEU A 916 7.18 -44.99 -0.93
N GLY A 917 6.51 -44.22 -1.79
CA GLY A 917 5.57 -44.75 -2.78
C GLY A 917 6.22 -45.73 -3.75
N ILE A 918 7.44 -45.43 -4.20
CA ILE A 918 8.22 -46.36 -5.05
C ILE A 918 8.52 -47.67 -4.29
N LEU A 919 8.89 -47.59 -3.01
CA LEU A 919 9.15 -48.78 -2.19
C LEU A 919 7.91 -49.64 -1.94
N GLN A 920 6.72 -49.02 -1.93
CA GLN A 920 5.43 -49.67 -1.66
C GLN A 920 4.64 -50.02 -2.94
N ASN A 921 5.22 -49.84 -4.13
CA ASN A 921 4.52 -49.96 -5.43
C ASN A 921 3.28 -49.04 -5.58
N ASN A 922 3.18 -47.96 -4.81
CA ASN A 922 2.17 -46.92 -4.97
C ASN A 922 2.81 -45.67 -5.60
N GLN A 923 2.79 -45.60 -6.93
CA GLN A 923 3.46 -44.54 -7.68
C GLN A 923 2.87 -43.14 -7.43
N LEU A 924 1.59 -43.05 -7.04
CA LEU A 924 0.90 -41.78 -6.80
C LEU A 924 0.95 -41.32 -5.34
N LEU A 925 1.58 -42.08 -4.44
CA LEU A 925 1.61 -41.77 -3.01
C LEU A 925 2.19 -40.39 -2.72
N GLY A 926 3.29 -40.02 -3.40
CA GLY A 926 3.90 -38.69 -3.27
C GLY A 926 2.93 -37.57 -3.64
N ALA A 927 2.15 -37.75 -4.71
CA ALA A 927 1.15 -36.78 -5.13
C ALA A 927 -0.04 -36.70 -4.16
N GLN A 928 -0.50 -37.84 -3.62
CA GLN A 928 -1.57 -37.89 -2.60
C GLN A 928 -1.14 -37.22 -1.30
N ALA A 929 0.08 -37.52 -0.81
CA ALA A 929 0.63 -36.88 0.38
C ALA A 929 0.78 -35.37 0.21
N MET A 930 1.20 -34.90 -0.98
CA MET A 930 1.30 -33.48 -1.29
C MET A 930 -0.06 -32.78 -1.42
N ALA A 931 -1.05 -33.44 -2.02
CA ALA A 931 -2.43 -32.95 -2.03
C ALA A 931 -2.95 -32.72 -0.60
N SER A 932 -2.72 -33.68 0.30
CA SER A 932 -3.08 -33.55 1.71
C SER A 932 -2.28 -32.45 2.43
N PHE A 933 -0.96 -32.37 2.17
CA PHE A 933 -0.10 -31.31 2.70
C PHE A 933 -0.60 -29.91 2.34
N ILE A 934 -0.99 -29.67 1.09
CA ILE A 934 -1.57 -28.39 0.64
C ILE A 934 -2.86 -28.09 1.40
N MET A 935 -3.80 -29.04 1.49
CA MET A 935 -5.12 -28.79 2.11
C MET A 935 -5.05 -28.55 3.63
N PHE A 936 -4.20 -29.31 4.34
CA PHE A 936 -4.03 -29.14 5.78
C PHE A 936 -3.22 -27.88 6.13
N SER A 937 -2.17 -27.56 5.35
CA SER A 937 -1.45 -26.29 5.52
C SER A 937 -2.35 -25.09 5.21
N THR A 938 -3.19 -25.18 4.18
CA THR A 938 -4.17 -24.14 3.83
C THR A 938 -5.17 -23.93 4.96
N SER A 939 -5.86 -24.99 5.41
CA SER A 939 -6.88 -24.88 6.46
C SER A 939 -6.31 -24.34 7.78
N THR A 940 -5.15 -24.85 8.21
CA THR A 940 -4.45 -24.36 9.39
C THR A 940 -3.96 -22.91 9.21
N GLY A 941 -3.44 -22.59 8.02
CA GLY A 941 -2.91 -21.27 7.68
C GLY A 941 -3.99 -20.19 7.68
N ILE A 942 -5.17 -20.45 7.11
CA ILE A 942 -6.28 -19.50 7.13
C ILE A 942 -6.69 -19.18 8.56
N LEU A 943 -6.87 -20.21 9.40
CA LEU A 943 -7.26 -20.03 10.81
C LEU A 943 -6.20 -19.26 11.59
N MET A 944 -4.91 -19.61 11.41
CA MET A 944 -3.80 -18.95 12.09
C MET A 944 -3.63 -17.49 11.64
N ALA A 945 -3.75 -17.22 10.34
CA ALA A 945 -3.66 -15.87 9.81
C ALA A 945 -4.81 -14.98 10.32
N LEU A 946 -6.06 -15.46 10.30
CA LEU A 946 -7.21 -14.74 10.86
C LEU A 946 -7.00 -14.44 12.35
N PHE A 947 -6.59 -15.45 13.11
CA PHE A 947 -6.31 -15.32 14.54
C PHE A 947 -5.29 -14.21 14.82
N LEU A 948 -4.10 -14.29 14.20
CA LEU A 948 -3.00 -13.35 14.45
C LEU A 948 -3.32 -11.93 13.98
N ASN A 949 -3.92 -11.80 12.78
CA ASN A 949 -4.26 -10.50 12.20
C ASN A 949 -5.30 -9.76 13.06
N ASN A 950 -6.38 -10.45 13.44
CA ASN A 950 -7.46 -9.82 14.18
C ASN A 950 -7.12 -9.59 15.65
N ALA A 951 -6.37 -10.50 16.30
CA ALA A 951 -5.88 -10.30 17.66
C ALA A 951 -5.00 -9.04 17.74
N GLY A 952 -3.99 -8.95 16.87
CA GLY A 952 -3.11 -7.79 16.79
C GLY A 952 -3.86 -6.50 16.50
N GLY A 953 -4.75 -6.49 15.51
CA GLY A 953 -5.54 -5.30 15.17
C GLY A 953 -6.50 -4.86 16.29
N ALA A 954 -7.04 -5.81 17.05
CA ALA A 954 -7.91 -5.51 18.19
C ALA A 954 -7.14 -4.93 19.39
N TRP A 955 -5.90 -5.37 19.64
CA TRP A 955 -5.03 -4.77 20.66
C TRP A 955 -4.64 -3.33 20.30
N ASP A 956 -4.24 -3.06 19.06
CA ASP A 956 -3.89 -1.71 18.60
C ASP A 956 -5.07 -0.74 18.76
N ASN A 957 -6.26 -1.14 18.28
CA ASN A 957 -7.44 -0.28 18.39
C ASN A 957 -7.94 -0.15 19.83
N ALA A 958 -7.67 -1.11 20.72
CA ALA A 958 -7.94 -0.94 22.16
C ALA A 958 -7.00 0.10 22.79
N LYS A 959 -5.72 0.14 22.39
CA LYS A 959 -4.77 1.20 22.77
C LYS A 959 -5.27 2.55 22.27
N LYS A 960 -5.56 2.71 20.97
CA LYS A 960 -6.05 3.98 20.39
C LYS A 960 -7.36 4.45 21.06
N TYR A 961 -8.26 3.53 21.45
CA TYR A 961 -9.47 3.88 22.21
C TYR A 961 -9.15 4.52 23.57
N ILE A 962 -8.18 3.98 24.31
CA ILE A 962 -7.74 4.58 25.58
C ILE A 962 -7.05 5.93 25.33
N GLU A 963 -6.22 6.04 24.28
CA GLU A 963 -5.53 7.28 23.93
C GLU A 963 -6.48 8.43 23.58
N SER A 964 -7.70 8.12 23.12
CA SER A 964 -8.75 9.12 22.87
C SER A 964 -9.39 9.71 24.14
N GLY A 965 -8.96 9.29 25.34
CA GLY A 965 -9.36 9.87 26.62
C GLY A 965 -10.17 8.94 27.52
N TYR A 966 -10.56 7.76 27.03
CA TYR A 966 -11.24 6.75 27.84
C TYR A 966 -10.29 6.10 28.85
N TYR A 967 -10.83 5.67 30.00
CA TYR A 967 -10.08 4.95 31.04
C TYR A 967 -8.79 5.65 31.53
N GLY A 968 -8.79 6.99 31.52
CA GLY A 968 -7.70 7.82 32.03
C GLY A 968 -6.74 8.36 30.96
N GLY A 969 -6.92 7.99 29.68
CA GLY A 969 -6.14 8.60 28.60
C GLY A 969 -4.66 8.15 28.55
N LYS A 970 -3.86 8.87 27.77
CA LYS A 970 -2.41 8.66 27.63
C LYS A 970 -1.72 8.72 29.00
N ASN A 971 -0.69 7.88 29.19
CA ASN A 971 0.11 7.74 30.43
C ASN A 971 -0.64 7.14 31.64
N SER A 972 -1.91 6.76 31.51
CA SER A 972 -2.62 6.01 32.56
C SER A 972 -2.11 4.56 32.69
N GLN A 973 -2.38 3.90 33.81
CA GLN A 973 -2.07 2.46 33.97
C GLN A 973 -2.78 1.58 32.93
N ALA A 974 -4.01 1.96 32.54
CA ALA A 974 -4.74 1.29 31.48
C ALA A 974 -4.04 1.48 30.13
N HIS A 975 -3.53 2.68 29.85
CA HIS A 975 -2.75 2.96 28.64
C HIS A 975 -1.49 2.11 28.57
N VAL A 976 -0.68 2.07 29.63
CA VAL A 976 0.52 1.21 29.70
C VAL A 976 0.16 -0.26 29.46
N SER A 977 -0.92 -0.74 30.08
CA SER A 977 -1.38 -2.12 29.88
C SER A 977 -1.82 -2.40 28.44
N SER A 978 -2.45 -1.43 27.77
CA SER A 978 -2.84 -1.56 26.37
C SER A 978 -1.66 -1.47 25.41
N VAL A 979 -0.64 -0.67 25.70
CA VAL A 979 0.60 -0.61 24.92
C VAL A 979 1.35 -1.94 24.99
N ILE A 980 1.38 -2.59 26.15
CA ILE A 980 1.94 -3.95 26.27
C ILE A 980 1.15 -4.97 25.43
N GLY A 981 -0.18 -4.87 25.42
CA GLY A 981 -1.00 -5.72 24.54
C GLY A 981 -0.72 -5.49 23.06
N ASP A 982 -0.60 -4.23 22.65
CA ASP A 982 -0.31 -3.86 21.27
C ASP A 982 1.07 -4.33 20.80
N THR A 983 2.11 -4.15 21.62
CA THR A 983 3.47 -4.64 21.32
C THR A 983 3.58 -6.16 21.25
N VAL A 984 2.67 -6.91 21.90
CA VAL A 984 2.49 -8.35 21.67
C VAL A 984 1.77 -8.62 20.34
N GLY A 985 0.80 -7.78 20.00
CA GLY A 985 0.00 -7.85 18.78
C GLY A 985 0.75 -7.48 17.50
N ASP A 986 1.71 -6.56 17.55
CA ASP A 986 2.54 -6.08 16.43
C ASP A 986 3.15 -7.19 15.57
N PRO A 987 3.97 -8.11 16.12
CA PRO A 987 4.54 -9.19 15.33
C PRO A 987 3.46 -10.15 14.81
N CYS A 988 2.31 -10.21 15.46
CA CYS A 988 1.17 -11.01 15.01
C CYS A 988 0.51 -10.41 13.76
N LYS A 989 0.14 -9.12 13.79
CA LYS A 989 -0.64 -8.46 12.73
C LYS A 989 0.19 -7.98 11.53
N ASP A 990 1.49 -7.73 11.68
CA ASP A 990 2.31 -7.11 10.62
C ASP A 990 3.46 -8.00 10.12
N THR A 991 3.80 -9.07 10.85
CA THR A 991 4.84 -10.02 10.43
C THR A 991 4.29 -11.42 10.18
N ALA A 992 3.90 -12.13 11.24
CA ALA A 992 3.54 -13.55 11.16
C ALA A 992 2.22 -13.77 10.40
N GLY A 993 1.13 -13.10 10.81
CA GLY A 993 -0.19 -13.26 10.24
C GLY A 993 -0.23 -13.02 8.73
N PRO A 994 0.24 -11.86 8.22
CA PRO A 994 0.26 -11.60 6.78
C PRO A 994 1.20 -12.54 6.00
N SER A 995 2.33 -12.94 6.60
CA SER A 995 3.26 -13.85 5.93
C SER A 995 2.69 -15.27 5.79
N ILE A 996 1.76 -15.70 6.65
CA ILE A 996 1.15 -17.04 6.60
C ILE A 996 0.22 -17.20 5.39
N HIS A 997 -0.57 -16.18 5.03
CA HIS A 997 -1.43 -16.31 3.85
C HIS A 997 -0.64 -16.27 2.54
N VAL A 998 0.57 -15.70 2.53
CA VAL A 998 1.52 -15.82 1.41
C VAL A 998 2.16 -17.21 1.43
N LEU A 999 2.53 -17.72 2.61
CA LEU A 999 3.13 -19.06 2.77
C LEU A 999 2.26 -20.17 2.19
N ILE A 1000 0.95 -20.19 2.47
CA ILE A 1000 0.05 -21.25 1.98
C ILE A 1000 -0.08 -21.23 0.45
N LYS A 1001 -0.05 -20.04 -0.16
CA LYS A 1001 -0.06 -19.90 -1.63
C LYS A 1001 1.29 -20.28 -2.24
N LEU A 1002 2.40 -19.88 -1.59
CA LEU A 1002 3.75 -20.30 -1.96
C LEU A 1002 3.90 -21.83 -1.94
N ILE A 1003 3.42 -22.49 -0.89
CA ILE A 1003 3.42 -23.96 -0.79
C ILE A 1003 2.69 -24.56 -1.98
N SER A 1004 1.52 -24.01 -2.34
CA SER A 1004 0.72 -24.47 -3.46
C SER A 1004 1.43 -24.27 -4.81
N THR A 1005 1.97 -23.07 -5.06
CA THR A 1005 2.65 -22.75 -6.33
C THR A 1005 3.99 -23.50 -6.49
N ILE A 1006 4.75 -23.70 -5.41
CA ILE A 1006 5.95 -24.57 -5.43
C ILE A 1006 5.54 -25.99 -5.79
N THR A 1007 4.49 -26.51 -5.15
CA THR A 1007 4.04 -27.88 -5.36
C THR A 1007 3.65 -28.12 -6.81
N MET A 1008 2.97 -27.15 -7.45
CA MET A 1008 2.68 -27.20 -8.89
C MET A 1008 3.97 -27.26 -9.72
N VAL A 1009 4.93 -26.36 -9.49
CA VAL A 1009 6.21 -26.35 -10.25
C VAL A 1009 6.98 -27.68 -10.15
N ILE A 1010 6.94 -28.34 -8.99
CA ILE A 1010 7.60 -29.65 -8.77
C ILE A 1010 6.70 -30.85 -9.11
N THR A 1011 5.43 -30.63 -9.45
CA THR A 1011 4.47 -31.70 -9.77
C THR A 1011 4.98 -32.66 -10.84
N PRO A 1012 5.60 -32.18 -11.94
CA PRO A 1012 6.14 -33.10 -12.94
C PRO A 1012 7.23 -34.04 -12.41
N LEU A 1013 7.94 -33.64 -11.35
CA LEU A 1013 8.91 -34.49 -10.67
C LEU A 1013 8.22 -35.46 -9.71
N ILE A 1014 7.19 -35.04 -8.99
CA ILE A 1014 6.48 -35.89 -8.02
C ILE A 1014 5.63 -36.95 -8.71
N ALA A 1015 4.97 -36.58 -9.82
CA ALA A 1015 4.05 -37.42 -10.58
C ALA A 1015 4.74 -38.36 -11.59
N SER A 1016 6.05 -38.21 -11.84
CA SER A 1016 6.74 -39.04 -12.85
C SER A 1016 6.88 -40.49 -12.40
N THR A 1017 6.44 -41.40 -13.26
CA THR A 1017 6.41 -42.85 -13.05
C THR A 1017 7.74 -43.56 -13.39
N THR A 1018 8.69 -42.85 -13.99
CA THR A 1018 9.87 -43.48 -14.60
C THR A 1018 11.12 -43.20 -13.79
N THR A 1019 11.58 -44.22 -13.06
CA THR A 1019 12.97 -44.30 -12.60
C THR A 1019 13.87 -44.55 -13.80
N LYS A 1020 14.44 -43.51 -14.40
CA LYS A 1020 15.78 -43.71 -14.97
C LYS A 1020 16.68 -44.00 -13.78
N SER A 1021 17.18 -45.24 -13.73
CA SER A 1021 18.30 -45.62 -12.89
C SER A 1021 19.33 -44.49 -12.92
N VAL A 1022 19.62 -43.88 -11.78
CA VAL A 1022 20.75 -42.93 -11.63
C VAL A 1022 22.10 -43.63 -11.83
N TYR A 1023 22.08 -44.94 -12.09
CA TYR A 1023 23.18 -45.77 -12.53
C TYR A 1023 22.93 -46.29 -13.96
N SER A 1024 23.13 -45.46 -14.98
CA SER A 1024 23.45 -45.93 -16.34
C SER A 1024 24.24 -44.87 -17.09
#